data_AF-A0A0N4YG56-F1
#
_entry.id   AF-A0A0N4YG56-F1
#
_cell.length_a   1.000
_cell.length_b   1.000
_cell.length_c   1.000
_cell.angle_alpha   90.00
_cell.angle_beta   90.00
_cell.angle_gamma   90.00
#
_symmetry.space_group_name_H-M   'P 1'
#
loop_
_entity.id
_entity.type
_entity.pdbx_description
1 polymer ?
#
loop_
_entity_poly.entity_id
_entity_poly.type
_entity_poly.pdbx_seq_one_letter_code
_entity_poly.pdbx_strand_id
1 'polypeptide(L)'
;MAFSDVLNTVVKSVFQMVAEYGSHRTLDNSYRQSFSGIGDPDWTTQVVEMGDPRPLTMIPVAGDEAVVENILEAPADAELQETEDKLDSTDVFRVPKALVLGPKVKNTPEQIEAKRVFWRNYLADKKNVKVVAPMVDQSELAFRMFVRKYGAQITVTPMIHAHLFVNDTTYRRNSLALCHADRPLIVQFCANKPETFLDACRLVEGFCDGVDLNLGCPQMVAKKGRYGAYLQDEVDLICSMVSAVRDYCTLPVSCKIRIRDCPQQTIEYARRLVDAGATMLTVHGRTREMKGAETGLADWSRIRQVVDAVDVPVVANGNIQMPGDVERCLAETKAAAVMSAEGLLYNPLLFADRNEESWMVAKEYLEYARKYQAGTSAVRAHIFRICHHSLLEFADLRMRVSTEHRIEDYESIVEEIRIRTQTEASSDESHKRMSSARELFDRIRRGEEKMDPIAVSKTPHWICKPYFRLSEVARETIVGEGEKTYKEKRKEHLQKIADENGLSLKWASTKERAEKVERSENDYIETSSVPTMYKMYPASRSRLCVRFLQEMLPLDVQAERDGLNPTCTGTSVIAVQYEKGVVVVTDRVVSYGKTARYKNVSRQYKVNNNMIVAFGGDHADFQWLQNIIERQVLAWKMIGQDLSPKALHGYLTSLMYARRTRMNPIWNTLIVAGIEDEEKNNKETSTPFIGVITQKGVAYQTKHVATGIAAMLLNQCVEDEWRKKGDKLTRAEAEAVVRKALELTIYHDCTADNDFEVGVVDAEEGVMQGKQETVIGDWSIAETNCQYE
;
A
#
# COMPACT_ATOMS: atom_id res chain seq x y z
N MET A 1 -54.55 7.48 29.02
CA MET A 1 -54.33 8.94 29.02
C MET A 1 -52.96 9.37 29.57
N ALA A 2 -52.10 8.50 30.13
CA ALA A 2 -50.74 8.89 30.57
C ALA A 2 -49.61 8.65 29.53
N PHE A 3 -49.92 8.07 28.36
CA PHE A 3 -48.91 7.74 27.33
C PHE A 3 -48.76 8.84 26.25
N SER A 4 -49.72 9.76 26.15
CA SER A 4 -49.72 10.84 25.14
C SER A 4 -48.87 12.06 25.57
N ASP A 5 -48.77 12.32 26.87
CA ASP A 5 -48.04 13.49 27.39
C ASP A 5 -46.52 13.25 27.44
N VAL A 6 -46.09 11.99 27.60
CA VAL A 6 -44.67 11.61 27.57
C VAL A 6 -44.12 11.69 26.14
N LEU A 7 -44.90 11.29 25.13
CA LEU A 7 -44.49 11.34 23.73
C LEU A 7 -44.31 12.79 23.24
N ASN A 8 -45.21 13.70 23.63
CA ASN A 8 -45.11 15.13 23.28
C ASN A 8 -43.95 15.86 23.98
N THR A 9 -43.54 15.39 25.16
CA THR A 9 -42.40 15.96 25.90
C THR A 9 -41.07 15.50 25.29
N VAL A 10 -40.97 14.23 24.88
CA VAL A 10 -39.75 13.68 24.25
C VAL A 10 -39.53 14.27 22.85
N VAL A 11 -40.59 14.47 22.06
CA VAL A 11 -40.48 15.06 20.71
C VAL A 11 -40.06 16.55 20.78
N LYS A 12 -40.52 17.32 21.78
CA LYS A 12 -40.07 18.70 21.99
C LYS A 12 -38.60 18.80 22.42
N SER A 13 -38.13 17.91 23.29
CA SER A 13 -36.73 17.90 23.74
C SER A 13 -35.74 17.50 22.63
N VAL A 14 -36.14 16.61 21.72
CA VAL A 14 -35.30 16.22 20.58
C VAL A 14 -35.19 17.34 19.54
N PHE A 15 -36.27 18.11 19.29
CA PHE A 15 -36.21 19.28 18.39
C PHE A 15 -35.40 20.44 18.97
N GLN A 16 -35.38 20.62 20.30
CA GLN A 16 -34.58 21.64 20.96
C GLN A 16 -33.08 21.31 20.97
N MET A 17 -32.71 20.03 21.08
CA MET A 17 -31.31 19.56 21.01
C MET A 17 -30.70 19.69 19.60
N VAL A 18 -31.51 19.55 18.54
CA VAL A 18 -31.07 19.73 17.15
C VAL A 18 -30.90 21.22 16.81
N ALA A 19 -31.64 22.12 17.47
CA ALA A 19 -31.47 23.56 17.31
C ALA A 19 -30.22 24.11 18.04
N GLU A 20 -29.79 23.49 19.15
CA GLU A 20 -28.63 23.95 19.93
C GLU A 20 -27.29 23.43 19.37
N TYR A 21 -27.23 22.25 18.75
CA TYR A 21 -26.00 21.71 18.13
C TYR A 21 -25.58 22.38 16.81
N GLY A 22 -26.41 23.26 16.25
CA GLY A 22 -26.08 24.08 15.07
C GLY A 22 -25.35 25.39 15.39
N SER A 23 -25.03 25.68 16.66
CA SER A 23 -24.63 27.01 17.12
C SER A 23 -23.26 27.10 17.80
N HIS A 24 -22.26 26.29 17.40
CA HIS A 24 -20.87 26.52 17.81
C HIS A 24 -19.86 26.22 16.69
N ARG A 25 -19.88 27.05 15.64
CA ARG A 25 -18.69 27.38 14.83
C ARG A 25 -18.80 28.83 14.36
N THR A 26 -18.32 29.75 15.19
CA THR A 26 -17.90 31.08 14.75
C THR A 26 -16.64 30.90 13.91
N LEU A 27 -16.78 30.96 12.59
CA LEU A 27 -15.70 31.30 11.68
C LEU A 27 -15.77 32.80 11.38
N ASP A 28 -14.60 33.41 11.39
CA ASP A 28 -14.34 34.82 11.27
C ASP A 28 -14.89 35.41 9.95
N ASN A 29 -15.40 36.63 10.07
CA ASN A 29 -16.01 37.42 9.03
C ASN A 29 -14.93 37.99 8.11
N SER A 30 -14.87 37.54 6.87
CA SER A 30 -14.56 38.45 5.77
C SER A 30 -15.36 38.06 4.54
N TYR A 31 -15.85 39.09 3.83
CA TYR A 31 -16.63 39.04 2.59
C TYR A 31 -18.16 38.88 2.74
N ARG A 32 -18.77 39.95 3.27
CA ARG A 32 -19.99 40.52 2.69
C ARG A 32 -19.67 41.02 1.28
N GLN A 33 -20.39 40.53 0.28
CA GLN A 33 -21.20 41.34 -0.66
C GLN A 33 -21.57 40.46 -1.86
N SER A 34 -22.85 40.14 -1.97
CA SER A 34 -23.68 40.29 -3.18
C SER A 34 -24.80 39.24 -3.21
N PHE A 35 -25.95 39.70 -3.69
CA PHE A 35 -27.18 38.95 -4.00
C PHE A 35 -28.14 38.64 -2.85
N SER A 36 -28.87 39.70 -2.48
CA SER A 36 -30.27 39.64 -2.06
C SER A 36 -31.19 39.43 -3.27
N GLY A 37 -32.14 38.51 -3.18
CA GLY A 37 -33.31 38.53 -4.06
C GLY A 37 -34.07 37.23 -4.14
N ILE A 38 -35.26 37.22 -3.51
CA ILE A 38 -36.42 36.35 -3.80
C ILE A 38 -36.25 34.92 -3.26
N GLY A 39 -37.07 34.37 -2.36
CA GLY A 39 -38.44 34.65 -1.96
C GLY A 39 -39.11 33.28 -1.76
N ASP A 40 -39.31 32.86 -0.51
CA ASP A 40 -40.14 31.71 -0.11
C ASP A 40 -41.59 31.88 -0.66
N PRO A 41 -42.42 30.82 -0.83
CA PRO A 41 -42.74 29.90 0.28
C PRO A 41 -43.20 28.45 -0.06
N ASP A 42 -43.37 27.70 1.03
CA ASP A 42 -44.37 26.67 1.31
C ASP A 42 -44.22 25.25 0.73
N TRP A 43 -43.79 24.35 1.62
CA TRP A 43 -43.98 22.91 1.54
C TRP A 43 -45.25 22.50 2.30
N THR A 44 -46.29 22.06 1.58
CA THR A 44 -47.36 21.23 2.13
C THR A 44 -47.31 19.81 1.57
N THR A 45 -47.24 18.87 2.50
CA THR A 45 -47.21 17.41 2.35
C THR A 45 -48.42 16.87 1.59
N GLN A 46 -48.21 16.06 0.54
CA GLN A 46 -49.17 15.03 0.14
C GLN A 46 -48.48 13.73 -0.29
N VAL A 47 -49.06 12.65 0.22
CA VAL A 47 -48.74 11.24 0.11
C VAL A 47 -49.14 10.71 -1.28
N VAL A 48 -48.28 9.91 -1.93
CA VAL A 48 -48.70 9.09 -3.09
C VAL A 48 -48.09 7.69 -3.01
N GLU A 49 -48.98 6.70 -3.07
CA GLU A 49 -48.73 5.26 -3.10
C GLU A 49 -48.05 4.81 -4.41
N MET A 50 -47.26 3.73 -4.33
CA MET A 50 -46.66 3.07 -5.50
C MET A 50 -47.70 2.22 -6.24
N GLY A 51 -47.86 2.48 -7.54
CA GLY A 51 -48.47 1.57 -8.52
C GLY A 51 -47.50 1.27 -9.65
N ASP A 52 -47.29 -0.01 -9.92
CA ASP A 52 -46.40 -0.62 -10.93
C ASP A 52 -47.11 -0.73 -12.32
N PRO A 53 -46.55 -1.36 -13.37
CA PRO A 53 -45.70 -0.82 -14.44
C PRO A 53 -46.35 -0.86 -15.85
N ARG A 54 -45.58 -0.38 -16.86
CA ARG A 54 -45.56 -0.70 -18.33
C ARG A 54 -45.76 0.54 -19.25
N PRO A 55 -45.52 0.46 -20.59
CA PRO A 55 -44.21 0.65 -21.23
C PRO A 55 -44.23 1.73 -22.35
N LEU A 56 -43.04 2.08 -22.83
CA LEU A 56 -42.68 2.80 -24.07
C LEU A 56 -43.81 3.19 -25.06
N THR A 57 -43.89 4.48 -25.37
CA THR A 57 -44.25 4.96 -26.72
C THR A 57 -43.51 6.27 -27.01
N MET A 58 -42.88 6.31 -28.19
CA MET A 58 -42.27 7.49 -28.79
C MET A 58 -43.34 8.39 -29.40
N ILE A 59 -43.10 9.71 -29.44
CA ILE A 59 -43.33 10.65 -30.57
C ILE A 59 -42.88 12.08 -30.13
N PRO A 60 -42.39 12.93 -31.06
CA PRO A 60 -41.38 13.95 -30.83
C PRO A 60 -41.94 15.38 -30.77
N VAL A 61 -41.16 16.35 -30.29
CA VAL A 61 -41.37 17.78 -30.59
C VAL A 61 -40.02 18.48 -30.72
N ALA A 62 -39.97 19.40 -31.69
CA ALA A 62 -38.84 20.08 -32.25
C ALA A 62 -38.37 21.32 -31.46
N GLY A 63 -37.16 21.76 -31.79
CA GLY A 63 -36.77 23.16 -31.73
C GLY A 63 -35.71 23.47 -30.67
N ASP A 64 -34.43 23.44 -31.07
CA ASP A 64 -33.59 24.62 -30.92
C ASP A 64 -32.36 24.49 -31.83
N GLU A 65 -32.24 25.49 -32.70
CA GLU A 65 -31.21 25.62 -33.72
C GLU A 65 -29.85 25.96 -33.09
N ALA A 66 -28.82 25.45 -33.76
CA ALA A 66 -27.43 25.63 -33.41
C ALA A 66 -26.98 27.10 -33.55
N VAL A 67 -26.30 27.61 -32.51
CA VAL A 67 -25.27 28.64 -32.69
C VAL A 67 -23.93 27.93 -32.75
N VAL A 68 -23.51 27.63 -33.98
CA VAL A 68 -22.14 27.22 -34.30
C VAL A 68 -21.31 28.51 -34.34
N GLU A 69 -20.62 28.83 -33.25
CA GLU A 69 -19.48 29.75 -33.34
C GLU A 69 -18.28 28.98 -33.88
N ASN A 70 -17.95 29.30 -35.13
CA ASN A 70 -16.71 28.93 -35.79
C ASN A 70 -15.51 29.48 -34.98
N ILE A 71 -14.81 28.63 -34.25
CA ILE A 71 -13.43 28.91 -33.84
C ILE A 71 -12.56 28.64 -35.07
N LEU A 72 -12.41 29.67 -35.89
CA LEU A 72 -11.44 29.75 -36.97
C LEU A 72 -10.02 29.79 -36.39
N GLU A 73 -9.16 28.95 -36.95
CA GLU A 73 -7.70 29.09 -37.13
C GLU A 73 -6.97 29.99 -36.11
N ALA A 74 -6.31 29.36 -35.13
CA ALA A 74 -5.27 30.02 -34.36
C ALA A 74 -4.06 30.28 -35.28
N PRO A 75 -3.52 31.51 -35.34
CA PRO A 75 -2.33 31.80 -36.12
C PRO A 75 -1.13 31.07 -35.49
N ALA A 76 -0.30 30.47 -36.36
CA ALA A 76 1.08 30.19 -36.01
C ALA A 76 1.74 31.52 -35.59
N ASP A 77 2.49 31.52 -34.50
CA ASP A 77 3.26 32.66 -33.94
C ASP A 77 2.60 33.47 -32.80
N ALA A 78 1.89 32.81 -31.88
CA ALA A 78 1.62 33.39 -30.56
C ALA A 78 2.58 32.81 -29.50
N GLU A 79 3.63 33.54 -29.17
CA GLU A 79 4.41 33.32 -27.94
C GLU A 79 3.46 33.35 -26.73
N LEU A 80 3.31 32.23 -26.04
CA LEU A 80 2.67 32.17 -24.74
C LEU A 80 3.57 32.91 -23.73
N GLN A 81 3.37 34.23 -23.60
CA GLN A 81 3.84 34.96 -22.43
C GLN A 81 3.00 34.50 -21.22
N GLU A 82 3.42 33.41 -20.58
CA GLU A 82 2.98 33.08 -19.24
C GLU A 82 3.43 34.21 -18.31
N THR A 83 2.47 34.97 -17.77
CA THR A 83 2.72 36.03 -16.78
C THR A 83 3.52 35.46 -15.60
N GLU A 84 4.57 36.16 -15.14
CA GLU A 84 5.45 35.73 -14.03
C GLU A 84 4.67 35.22 -12.80
N ASP A 85 3.51 35.80 -12.49
CA ASP A 85 2.62 35.40 -11.39
C ASP A 85 2.13 33.93 -11.46
N LYS A 86 2.11 33.29 -12.64
CA LYS A 86 1.69 31.88 -12.78
C LYS A 86 2.83 30.89 -12.52
N LEU A 87 4.09 31.28 -12.73
CA LEU A 87 5.24 30.38 -12.59
C LEU A 87 5.49 29.99 -11.13
N ASP A 88 5.20 30.90 -10.19
CA ASP A 88 5.36 30.68 -8.75
C ASP A 88 4.12 30.12 -8.06
N SER A 89 3.06 29.80 -8.82
CA SER A 89 1.83 29.26 -8.24
C SER A 89 2.09 27.93 -7.53
N THR A 90 1.64 27.86 -6.27
CA THR A 90 1.70 26.65 -5.45
C THR A 90 0.43 25.81 -5.49
N ASP A 91 -0.51 26.16 -6.37
CA ASP A 91 -1.78 25.47 -6.51
C ASP A 91 -1.58 24.06 -7.05
N VAL A 92 -2.21 23.09 -6.39
CA VAL A 92 -2.13 21.68 -6.79
C VAL A 92 -3.11 21.40 -7.91
N PHE A 93 -2.59 20.94 -9.04
CA PHE A 93 -3.38 20.49 -10.17
C PHE A 93 -2.96 19.08 -10.63
N ARG A 94 -3.75 18.50 -11.52
CA ARG A 94 -3.55 17.15 -12.06
C ARG A 94 -3.82 17.16 -13.56
N VAL A 95 -3.23 16.22 -14.28
CA VAL A 95 -3.50 16.03 -15.71
C VAL A 95 -5.01 15.82 -15.95
N PRO A 96 -5.64 16.51 -16.92
CA PRO A 96 -7.07 16.38 -17.20
C PRO A 96 -7.50 14.93 -17.50
N LYS A 97 -8.72 14.57 -17.09
CA LYS A 97 -9.29 13.23 -17.32
C LYS A 97 -9.48 12.94 -18.82
N ALA A 98 -10.11 13.89 -19.52
CA ALA A 98 -10.29 13.85 -20.97
C ALA A 98 -9.16 14.65 -21.62
N LEU A 99 -8.02 13.99 -21.86
CA LEU A 99 -6.94 14.52 -22.68
C LEU A 99 -6.87 13.65 -23.93
N VAL A 100 -7.22 14.22 -25.08
CA VAL A 100 -7.13 13.54 -26.37
C VAL A 100 -5.80 13.92 -26.99
N LEU A 101 -4.96 12.91 -27.26
CA LEU A 101 -3.70 13.15 -27.95
C LEU A 101 -3.99 13.51 -29.41
N GLY A 102 -3.47 14.66 -29.85
CA GLY A 102 -3.49 15.04 -31.26
C GLY A 102 -2.66 14.09 -32.14
N PRO A 103 -2.65 14.30 -33.46
CA PRO A 103 -1.84 13.51 -34.39
C PRO A 103 -0.35 13.55 -34.00
N LYS A 104 0.37 12.46 -34.29
CA LYS A 104 1.82 12.38 -34.07
C LYS A 104 2.52 13.20 -35.16
N VAL A 105 3.01 14.38 -34.81
CA VAL A 105 3.78 15.25 -35.70
C VAL A 105 5.25 15.00 -35.45
N LYS A 106 6.01 14.73 -36.51
CA LYS A 106 7.45 14.50 -36.40
C LYS A 106 8.17 15.84 -36.21
N ASN A 107 9.02 15.91 -35.20
CA ASN A 107 9.85 17.07 -34.92
C ASN A 107 10.84 17.34 -36.06
N THR A 108 11.05 18.61 -36.35
CA THR A 108 12.08 19.06 -37.31
C THR A 108 13.48 18.86 -36.74
N PRO A 109 14.53 18.85 -37.58
CA PRO A 109 15.92 18.80 -37.12
C PRO A 109 16.25 19.91 -36.11
N GLU A 110 15.72 21.13 -36.31
CA GLU A 110 15.94 22.28 -35.44
C GLU A 110 15.29 22.06 -34.05
N GLN A 111 14.08 21.50 -34.02
CA GLN A 111 13.40 21.15 -32.77
C GLN A 111 14.13 20.03 -32.02
N ILE A 112 14.65 19.04 -32.74
CA ILE A 112 15.46 17.97 -32.14
C ILE A 112 16.74 18.54 -31.53
N GLU A 113 17.43 19.45 -32.23
CA GLU A 113 18.65 20.09 -31.72
C GLU A 113 18.36 21.00 -30.52
N ALA A 114 17.28 21.78 -30.56
CA ALA A 114 16.86 22.61 -29.42
C ALA A 114 16.65 21.78 -28.15
N LYS A 115 16.01 20.60 -28.27
CA LYS A 115 15.86 19.67 -27.15
C LYS A 115 17.18 19.05 -26.70
N ARG A 116 18.08 18.72 -27.65
CA ARG A 116 19.40 18.14 -27.37
C ARG A 116 20.24 19.06 -26.48
N VAL A 117 20.18 20.36 -26.72
CA VAL A 117 20.96 21.36 -25.96
C VAL A 117 20.27 21.89 -24.71
N PHE A 118 18.96 21.62 -24.53
CA PHE A 118 18.14 22.18 -23.44
C PHE A 118 18.78 22.03 -22.06
N TRP A 119 19.07 20.79 -21.63
CA TRP A 119 19.67 20.54 -20.31
C TRP A 119 21.10 21.07 -20.21
N ARG A 120 21.85 21.05 -21.30
CA ARG A 120 23.21 21.61 -21.33
C ARG A 120 23.18 23.11 -21.05
N ASN A 121 22.27 23.83 -21.72
CA ASN A 121 22.08 25.27 -21.52
C ASN A 121 21.56 25.57 -20.12
N TYR A 122 20.59 24.79 -19.62
CA TYR A 122 20.08 24.94 -18.26
C TYR A 122 21.17 24.76 -17.20
N LEU A 123 22.13 23.86 -17.41
CA LEU A 123 23.17 23.55 -16.43
C LEU A 123 24.43 24.44 -16.57
N ALA A 124 24.63 25.11 -17.70
CA ALA A 124 25.88 25.79 -18.04
C ALA A 124 26.32 26.88 -17.05
N ASP A 125 25.37 27.60 -16.45
CA ASP A 125 25.60 28.72 -15.54
C ASP A 125 25.49 28.34 -14.06
N LYS A 126 25.12 27.10 -13.75
CA LYS A 126 24.86 26.64 -12.38
C LYS A 126 26.02 25.82 -11.84
N LYS A 127 26.35 26.07 -10.57
CA LYS A 127 27.32 25.27 -9.82
C LYS A 127 26.61 24.29 -8.90
N ASN A 128 27.21 23.13 -8.75
CA ASN A 128 26.77 22.07 -7.83
C ASN A 128 25.26 21.79 -7.96
N VAL A 129 24.79 21.50 -9.17
CA VAL A 129 23.36 21.25 -9.41
C VAL A 129 22.93 19.97 -8.68
N LYS A 130 21.91 20.11 -7.84
CA LYS A 130 21.35 19.11 -6.92
C LYS A 130 20.00 18.63 -7.46
N VAL A 131 19.93 17.34 -7.76
CA VAL A 131 18.77 16.67 -8.35
C VAL A 131 18.15 15.72 -7.34
N VAL A 132 16.83 15.76 -7.18
CA VAL A 132 16.08 14.80 -6.35
C VAL A 132 15.83 13.55 -7.17
N ALA A 133 16.22 12.39 -6.65
CA ALA A 133 16.01 11.13 -7.36
C ALA A 133 14.52 10.73 -7.42
N PRO A 134 14.12 9.99 -8.47
CA PRO A 134 12.83 9.33 -8.52
C PRO A 134 12.79 8.20 -7.50
N MET A 135 11.84 8.27 -6.57
CA MET A 135 11.63 7.31 -5.49
C MET A 135 10.13 7.02 -5.34
N VAL A 136 9.75 5.75 -5.54
CA VAL A 136 8.34 5.31 -5.43
C VAL A 136 7.81 5.63 -4.04
N ASP A 137 6.67 6.32 -3.97
CA ASP A 137 6.03 6.82 -2.75
C ASP A 137 6.90 7.76 -1.88
N GLN A 138 7.99 8.30 -2.43
CA GLN A 138 8.99 9.04 -1.66
C GLN A 138 9.57 10.26 -2.41
N SER A 139 9.02 10.58 -3.57
CA SER A 139 9.34 11.77 -4.38
C SER A 139 8.07 12.42 -4.92
N GLU A 140 6.97 12.25 -4.18
CA GLU A 140 5.69 12.91 -4.44
C GLU A 140 5.78 14.43 -4.29
N LEU A 141 4.76 15.16 -4.77
CA LEU A 141 4.79 16.62 -4.85
C LEU A 141 5.17 17.29 -3.53
N ALA A 142 4.60 16.83 -2.41
CA ALA A 142 4.91 17.36 -1.08
C ALA A 142 6.41 17.31 -0.77
N PHE A 143 7.03 16.13 -0.92
CA PHE A 143 8.46 15.98 -0.70
C PHE A 143 9.31 16.78 -1.68
N ARG A 144 8.96 16.84 -2.97
CA ARG A 144 9.69 17.65 -3.97
C ARG A 144 9.68 19.13 -3.61
N MET A 145 8.51 19.67 -3.25
CA MET A 145 8.39 21.06 -2.80
C MET A 145 9.14 21.33 -1.50
N PHE A 146 9.12 20.37 -0.57
CA PHE A 146 9.86 20.46 0.69
C PHE A 146 11.37 20.56 0.46
N VAL A 147 11.94 19.67 -0.36
CA VAL A 147 13.40 19.70 -0.62
C VAL A 147 13.82 20.82 -1.58
N ARG A 148 12.91 21.38 -2.38
CA ARG A 148 13.16 22.62 -3.15
C ARG A 148 13.49 23.79 -2.24
N LYS A 149 12.76 23.96 -1.13
CA LYS A 149 13.07 24.95 -0.09
C LYS A 149 14.52 24.80 0.42
N TYR A 150 15.05 23.58 0.41
CA TYR A 150 16.38 23.25 0.90
C TYR A 150 17.43 23.04 -0.20
N GLY A 151 17.22 23.64 -1.38
CA GLY A 151 18.25 23.78 -2.41
C GLY A 151 18.24 22.70 -3.50
N ALA A 152 17.19 21.88 -3.60
CA ALA A 152 16.97 21.07 -4.80
C ALA A 152 16.66 21.98 -6.01
N GLN A 153 17.38 21.80 -7.12
CA GLN A 153 17.24 22.62 -8.33
C GLN A 153 16.48 21.91 -9.46
N ILE A 154 16.52 20.57 -9.49
CA ILE A 154 15.72 19.74 -10.40
C ILE A 154 15.07 18.65 -9.57
N THR A 155 13.79 18.42 -9.77
CA THR A 155 13.07 17.34 -9.10
C THR A 155 12.56 16.33 -10.14
N VAL A 156 12.54 15.05 -9.74
CA VAL A 156 12.02 13.96 -10.58
C VAL A 156 10.84 13.32 -9.86
N THR A 157 9.76 13.04 -10.59
CA THR A 157 8.59 12.37 -10.02
C THR A 157 8.90 10.95 -9.53
N PRO A 158 8.01 10.30 -8.76
CA PRO A 158 8.08 8.87 -8.58
C PRO A 158 8.07 8.16 -9.95
N MET A 159 8.57 6.92 -9.98
CA MET A 159 8.51 6.11 -11.20
C MET A 159 7.05 5.77 -11.53
N ILE A 160 6.56 6.26 -12.67
CA ILE A 160 5.17 6.07 -13.13
C ILE A 160 5.12 4.96 -14.19
N HIS A 161 4.15 4.06 -14.11
CA HIS A 161 4.01 3.00 -15.11
C HIS A 161 3.31 3.53 -16.37
N ALA A 162 4.05 3.66 -17.49
CA ALA A 162 3.54 4.29 -18.72
C ALA A 162 2.23 3.65 -19.22
N HIS A 163 2.15 2.32 -19.25
CA HIS A 163 0.95 1.62 -19.69
C HIS A 163 -0.29 1.91 -18.82
N LEU A 164 -0.13 2.00 -17.50
CA LEU A 164 -1.24 2.32 -16.60
C LEU A 164 -1.59 3.81 -16.71
N PHE A 165 -0.59 4.67 -16.89
CA PHE A 165 -0.79 6.10 -17.05
C PHE A 165 -1.59 6.45 -18.31
N VAL A 166 -1.35 5.74 -19.42
CA VAL A 166 -2.09 5.93 -20.68
C VAL A 166 -3.51 5.37 -20.57
N ASN A 167 -3.68 4.15 -20.04
CA ASN A 167 -4.94 3.42 -20.15
C ASN A 167 -5.88 3.56 -18.94
N ASP A 168 -5.39 3.98 -17.78
CA ASP A 168 -6.18 4.13 -16.56
C ASP A 168 -6.16 5.59 -16.08
N THR A 169 -7.28 6.28 -16.31
CA THR A 169 -7.45 7.69 -15.91
C THR A 169 -7.38 7.90 -14.40
N THR A 170 -7.77 6.89 -13.61
CA THR A 170 -7.68 6.93 -12.13
C THR A 170 -6.23 6.79 -11.69
N TYR A 171 -5.49 5.83 -12.26
CA TYR A 171 -4.06 5.69 -12.00
C TYR A 171 -3.30 6.96 -12.39
N ARG A 172 -3.52 7.51 -13.58
CA ARG A 172 -2.91 8.77 -14.04
C ARG A 172 -3.17 9.92 -13.09
N ARG A 173 -4.43 10.11 -12.68
CA ARG A 173 -4.80 11.17 -11.74
C ARG A 173 -4.10 10.99 -10.40
N ASN A 174 -4.03 9.78 -9.87
CA ASN A 174 -3.50 9.52 -8.53
C ASN A 174 -1.97 9.51 -8.48
N SER A 175 -1.31 9.06 -9.56
CA SER A 175 0.15 8.92 -9.63
C SER A 175 0.89 10.24 -9.87
N LEU A 176 0.21 11.27 -10.40
CA LEU A 176 0.84 12.55 -10.72
C LEU A 176 0.03 13.75 -10.20
N ALA A 177 0.53 14.36 -9.13
CA ALA A 177 0.14 15.68 -8.66
C ALA A 177 1.24 16.69 -8.99
N LEU A 178 0.84 17.89 -9.39
CA LEU A 178 1.70 18.93 -9.94
C LEU A 178 1.39 20.29 -9.31
N CYS A 179 2.37 21.20 -9.33
CA CYS A 179 2.18 22.64 -9.19
C CYS A 179 3.22 23.36 -10.07
N HIS A 180 2.97 24.63 -10.40
CA HIS A 180 3.87 25.40 -11.28
C HIS A 180 5.22 25.69 -10.61
N ALA A 181 5.22 25.94 -9.30
CA ALA A 181 6.43 26.15 -8.51
C ALA A 181 7.36 24.91 -8.41
N ASP A 182 6.93 23.72 -8.84
CA ASP A 182 7.76 22.51 -8.86
C ASP A 182 8.66 22.41 -10.10
N ARG A 183 8.86 23.49 -10.86
CA ARG A 183 9.70 23.51 -12.06
C ARG A 183 11.14 23.96 -11.74
N PRO A 184 12.18 23.45 -12.44
CA PRO A 184 12.10 22.43 -13.49
C PRO A 184 11.80 21.03 -12.97
N LEU A 185 10.81 20.37 -13.59
CA LEU A 185 10.30 19.04 -13.23
C LEU A 185 10.59 18.03 -14.34
N ILE A 186 11.05 16.84 -13.96
CA ILE A 186 11.17 15.70 -14.87
C ILE A 186 10.17 14.61 -14.47
N VAL A 187 9.33 14.17 -15.41
CA VAL A 187 8.41 13.04 -15.18
C VAL A 187 9.07 11.74 -15.61
N GLN A 188 9.30 10.83 -14.66
CA GLN A 188 9.91 9.53 -14.95
C GLN A 188 8.87 8.44 -15.20
N PHE A 189 9.02 7.72 -16.31
CA PHE A 189 8.23 6.53 -16.63
C PHE A 189 9.04 5.24 -16.61
N CYS A 190 8.38 4.12 -16.29
CA CYS A 190 8.81 2.81 -16.72
C CYS A 190 7.92 2.31 -17.88
N ALA A 191 8.56 1.73 -18.89
CA ALA A 191 7.91 1.26 -20.11
C ALA A 191 8.73 0.15 -20.78
N ASN A 192 8.11 -0.56 -21.70
CA ASN A 192 8.74 -1.60 -22.51
C ASN A 192 8.17 -1.67 -23.94
N LYS A 193 7.43 -0.62 -24.36
CA LYS A 193 6.83 -0.47 -25.69
C LYS A 193 7.01 0.98 -26.16
N PRO A 194 7.57 1.21 -27.36
CA PRO A 194 7.78 2.57 -27.89
C PRO A 194 6.51 3.41 -27.96
N GLU A 195 5.42 2.87 -28.48
CA GLU A 195 4.18 3.63 -28.62
C GLU A 195 3.60 4.04 -27.26
N THR A 196 3.53 3.10 -26.32
CA THR A 196 3.00 3.38 -24.98
C THR A 196 3.88 4.38 -24.21
N PHE A 197 5.21 4.30 -24.37
CA PHE A 197 6.12 5.27 -23.75
C PHE A 197 5.95 6.66 -24.36
N LEU A 198 5.88 6.75 -25.70
CA LEU A 198 5.64 8.00 -26.41
C LEU A 198 4.31 8.63 -25.98
N ASP A 199 3.22 7.87 -26.00
CA ASP A 199 1.90 8.39 -25.64
C ASP A 199 1.89 8.89 -24.18
N ALA A 200 2.54 8.18 -23.25
CA ALA A 200 2.69 8.63 -21.87
C ALA A 200 3.46 9.97 -21.77
N CYS A 201 4.53 10.13 -22.55
CA CYS A 201 5.31 11.38 -22.60
C CYS A 201 4.48 12.54 -23.18
N ARG A 202 3.70 12.27 -24.23
CA ARG A 202 2.82 13.28 -24.85
C ARG A 202 1.71 13.76 -23.91
N LEU A 203 1.21 12.88 -23.04
CA LEU A 203 0.20 13.24 -22.03
C LEU A 203 0.71 14.23 -20.96
N VAL A 204 2.03 14.41 -20.84
CA VAL A 204 2.64 15.34 -19.87
C VAL A 204 3.29 16.57 -20.53
N GLU A 205 3.09 16.75 -21.84
CA GLU A 205 3.49 17.98 -22.55
C GLU A 205 2.81 19.21 -21.93
N GLY A 206 3.57 20.29 -21.74
CA GLY A 206 3.12 21.50 -21.05
C GLY A 206 3.11 21.42 -19.52
N PHE A 207 3.18 20.22 -18.93
CA PHE A 207 3.09 20.04 -17.48
C PHE A 207 4.45 19.88 -16.77
N CYS A 208 5.53 19.67 -17.53
CA CYS A 208 6.88 19.46 -17.02
C CYS A 208 7.92 19.98 -18.03
N ASP A 209 9.21 19.87 -17.68
CA ASP A 209 10.35 20.38 -18.45
C ASP A 209 11.12 19.27 -19.15
N GLY A 210 10.88 18.01 -18.77
CA GLY A 210 11.45 16.84 -19.42
C GLY A 210 10.78 15.54 -18.99
N VAL A 211 11.06 14.48 -19.74
CA VAL A 211 10.62 13.12 -19.45
C VAL A 211 11.82 12.20 -19.29
N ASP A 212 11.74 11.23 -18.39
CA ASP A 212 12.82 10.27 -18.14
C ASP A 212 12.36 8.82 -18.31
N LEU A 213 13.19 8.00 -18.96
CA LEU A 213 12.99 6.57 -19.03
C LEU A 213 13.78 5.86 -17.91
N ASN A 214 13.08 5.16 -17.02
CA ASN A 214 13.70 4.34 -16.00
C ASN A 214 14.31 3.07 -16.60
N LEU A 215 15.64 2.99 -16.57
CA LEU A 215 16.44 1.84 -17.01
C LEU A 215 17.33 1.32 -15.87
N GLY A 216 16.99 1.65 -14.62
CA GLY A 216 17.84 1.42 -13.45
C GLY A 216 17.16 0.69 -12.30
N CYS A 217 15.84 0.51 -12.29
CA CYS A 217 15.14 -0.18 -11.21
C CYS A 217 15.49 -1.69 -11.20
N PRO A 218 16.11 -2.24 -10.13
CA PRO A 218 16.51 -3.65 -10.07
C PRO A 218 15.49 -4.53 -9.33
N GLN A 219 14.34 -3.96 -8.92
CA GLN A 219 13.32 -4.63 -8.11
C GLN A 219 12.66 -5.78 -8.88
N MET A 220 12.16 -6.78 -8.15
CA MET A 220 11.52 -7.96 -8.76
C MET A 220 10.26 -7.61 -9.55
N VAL A 221 9.55 -6.53 -9.18
CA VAL A 221 8.39 -6.04 -9.94
C VAL A 221 8.82 -5.55 -11.33
N ALA A 222 9.99 -4.91 -11.43
CA ALA A 222 10.56 -4.50 -12.71
C ALA A 222 11.02 -5.70 -13.56
N LYS A 223 11.55 -6.76 -12.93
CA LYS A 223 11.85 -8.03 -13.60
C LYS A 223 10.59 -8.65 -14.21
N LYS A 224 9.54 -8.78 -13.39
CA LYS A 224 8.26 -9.37 -13.81
C LYS A 224 7.56 -8.54 -14.90
N GLY A 225 7.63 -7.22 -14.79
CA GLY A 225 7.05 -6.29 -15.76
C GLY A 225 7.91 -6.04 -17.00
N ARG A 226 9.13 -6.61 -17.06
CA ARG A 226 10.10 -6.40 -18.14
C ARG A 226 10.36 -4.91 -18.41
N TYR A 227 10.75 -4.17 -17.39
CA TYR A 227 11.17 -2.76 -17.47
C TYR A 227 12.33 -2.49 -16.50
N GLY A 228 12.82 -1.24 -16.43
CA GLY A 228 13.92 -0.87 -15.53
C GLY A 228 15.25 -1.51 -15.94
N ALA A 229 16.05 -1.95 -14.97
CA ALA A 229 17.37 -2.52 -15.23
C ALA A 229 17.34 -3.86 -15.98
N TYR A 230 16.17 -4.48 -16.14
CA TYR A 230 16.01 -5.73 -16.88
C TYR A 230 15.84 -5.52 -18.39
N LEU A 231 15.71 -4.27 -18.86
CA LEU A 231 15.76 -3.95 -20.28
C LEU A 231 17.18 -3.70 -20.79
N GLN A 232 18.19 -3.61 -19.92
CA GLN A 232 19.58 -3.26 -20.34
C GLN A 232 20.20 -4.26 -21.35
N ASP A 233 19.60 -5.44 -21.49
CA ASP A 233 20.01 -6.49 -22.43
C ASP A 233 19.27 -6.37 -23.79
N GLU A 234 18.27 -5.49 -23.89
CA GLU A 234 17.44 -5.21 -25.07
C GLU A 234 17.68 -3.77 -25.59
N VAL A 235 18.94 -3.44 -25.88
CA VAL A 235 19.38 -2.07 -26.19
C VAL A 235 18.64 -1.46 -27.39
N ASP A 236 18.33 -2.25 -28.42
CA ASP A 236 17.59 -1.77 -29.60
C ASP A 236 16.15 -1.37 -29.28
N LEU A 237 15.46 -2.15 -28.43
CA LEU A 237 14.14 -1.79 -27.94
C LEU A 237 14.20 -0.47 -27.18
N ILE A 238 15.18 -0.29 -26.29
CA ILE A 238 15.35 0.96 -25.55
C ILE A 238 15.60 2.13 -26.50
N CYS A 239 16.52 1.98 -27.46
CA CYS A 239 16.81 3.01 -28.44
C CYS A 239 15.59 3.37 -29.28
N SER A 240 14.72 2.41 -29.60
CA SER A 240 13.46 2.66 -30.31
C SER A 240 12.48 3.47 -29.46
N MET A 241 12.42 3.25 -28.14
CA MET A 241 11.61 4.06 -27.22
C MET A 241 12.12 5.50 -27.12
N VAL A 242 13.43 5.68 -26.96
CA VAL A 242 14.07 7.01 -26.88
C VAL A 242 13.91 7.77 -28.20
N SER A 243 14.16 7.11 -29.34
CA SER A 243 14.00 7.71 -30.67
C SER A 243 12.57 8.14 -30.96
N ALA A 244 11.57 7.36 -30.51
CA ALA A 244 10.17 7.74 -30.66
C ALA A 244 9.84 9.04 -29.93
N VAL A 245 10.35 9.23 -28.71
CA VAL A 245 10.17 10.49 -27.95
C VAL A 245 10.96 11.64 -28.56
N ARG A 246 12.21 11.41 -29.00
CA ARG A 246 12.98 12.40 -29.76
C ARG A 246 12.20 12.88 -30.99
N ASP A 247 11.57 11.97 -31.72
CA ASP A 247 10.92 12.29 -32.98
C ASP A 247 9.51 12.86 -32.82
N TYR A 248 8.75 12.53 -31.77
CA TYR A 248 7.30 12.84 -31.72
C TYR A 248 6.81 13.48 -30.41
N CYS A 249 7.71 13.83 -29.49
CA CYS A 249 7.39 14.57 -28.26
C CYS A 249 8.14 15.91 -28.26
N THR A 250 7.51 16.97 -27.78
CA THR A 250 8.11 18.31 -27.64
C THR A 250 9.09 18.40 -26.46
N LEU A 251 8.98 17.49 -25.49
CA LEU A 251 9.85 17.47 -24.30
C LEU A 251 11.20 16.78 -24.58
N PRO A 252 12.31 17.26 -23.98
CA PRO A 252 13.57 16.55 -23.99
C PRO A 252 13.47 15.25 -23.18
N VAL A 253 14.05 14.17 -23.71
CA VAL A 253 14.08 12.86 -23.05
C VAL A 253 15.42 12.62 -22.35
N SER A 254 15.39 12.19 -21.11
CA SER A 254 16.56 11.69 -20.37
C SER A 254 16.42 10.19 -20.07
N CYS A 255 17.52 9.57 -19.67
CA CYS A 255 17.53 8.17 -19.27
C CYS A 255 18.29 7.98 -17.96
N LYS A 256 17.68 7.28 -16.99
CA LYS A 256 18.35 6.87 -15.75
C LYS A 256 18.78 5.42 -15.82
N ILE A 257 20.09 5.18 -15.90
CA ILE A 257 20.71 3.85 -16.04
C ILE A 257 21.47 3.43 -14.78
N ARG A 258 21.81 2.13 -14.73
CA ARG A 258 22.84 1.55 -13.85
C ARG A 258 24.07 1.20 -14.68
N ILE A 259 25.24 1.16 -14.05
CA ILE A 259 26.45 0.63 -14.69
C ILE A 259 26.31 -0.88 -14.95
N ARG A 260 27.00 -1.38 -15.97
CA ARG A 260 27.08 -2.81 -16.29
C ARG A 260 28.35 -3.41 -15.69
N ASP A 261 28.46 -4.73 -15.68
CA ASP A 261 29.61 -5.44 -15.09
C ASP A 261 30.93 -5.06 -15.79
N CYS A 262 30.90 -4.92 -17.11
CA CYS A 262 32.02 -4.43 -17.91
C CYS A 262 31.94 -2.90 -18.12
N PRO A 263 33.04 -2.15 -17.87
CA PRO A 263 33.10 -0.71 -18.13
C PRO A 263 32.78 -0.34 -19.58
N GLN A 264 33.35 -1.06 -20.55
CA GLN A 264 33.14 -0.80 -21.98
C GLN A 264 31.68 -1.00 -22.38
N GLN A 265 30.99 -2.00 -21.83
CA GLN A 265 29.56 -2.20 -22.06
C GLN A 265 28.72 -1.03 -21.52
N THR A 266 29.15 -0.42 -20.42
CA THR A 266 28.48 0.76 -19.86
C THR A 266 28.64 1.97 -20.77
N ILE A 267 29.86 2.21 -21.27
CA ILE A 267 30.17 3.30 -22.19
C ILE A 267 29.40 3.15 -23.51
N GLU A 268 29.43 1.96 -24.10
CA GLU A 268 28.70 1.67 -25.35
C GLU A 268 27.20 1.88 -25.16
N TYR A 269 26.65 1.38 -24.06
CA TYR A 269 25.24 1.56 -23.75
C TYR A 269 24.86 3.05 -23.59
N ALA A 270 25.70 3.84 -22.92
CA ALA A 270 25.49 5.28 -22.78
C ALA A 270 25.51 6.00 -24.13
N ARG A 271 26.50 5.72 -25.00
CA ARG A 271 26.58 6.32 -26.35
C ARG A 271 25.34 6.00 -27.18
N ARG A 272 24.93 4.73 -27.18
CA ARG A 272 23.73 4.28 -27.89
C ARG A 272 22.46 5.01 -27.46
N LEU A 273 22.30 5.33 -26.18
CA LEU A 273 21.17 6.11 -25.69
C LEU A 273 21.22 7.56 -26.17
N VAL A 274 22.41 8.17 -26.18
CA VAL A 274 22.61 9.55 -26.67
C VAL A 274 22.37 9.63 -28.18
N ASP A 275 22.85 8.67 -28.95
CA ASP A 275 22.61 8.57 -30.40
C ASP A 275 21.12 8.38 -30.71
N ALA A 276 20.41 7.63 -29.87
CA ALA A 276 18.96 7.47 -29.96
C ALA A 276 18.20 8.78 -29.64
N GLY A 277 18.82 9.75 -28.96
CA GLY A 277 18.22 11.06 -28.66
C GLY A 277 18.11 11.40 -27.18
N ALA A 278 18.71 10.63 -26.27
CA ALA A 278 18.77 11.02 -24.86
C ALA A 278 19.59 12.33 -24.71
N THR A 279 18.96 13.33 -24.11
CA THR A 279 19.48 14.70 -23.96
C THR A 279 20.22 14.92 -22.64
N MET A 280 20.08 13.97 -21.70
CA MET A 280 20.77 13.91 -20.41
C MET A 280 20.78 12.45 -19.93
N LEU A 281 21.87 12.02 -19.29
CA LEU A 281 21.96 10.68 -18.68
C LEU A 281 22.13 10.79 -17.18
N THR A 282 21.34 10.05 -16.41
CA THR A 282 21.62 9.83 -14.98
C THR A 282 22.26 8.46 -14.80
N VAL A 283 23.47 8.40 -14.26
CA VAL A 283 24.21 7.14 -14.08
C VAL A 283 24.28 6.79 -12.60
N HIS A 284 23.63 5.69 -12.22
CA HIS A 284 23.81 5.10 -10.90
C HIS A 284 25.03 4.18 -10.91
N GLY A 285 26.05 4.50 -10.10
CA GLY A 285 27.33 3.80 -10.04
C GLY A 285 27.28 2.37 -9.48
N ARG A 286 26.14 1.70 -9.49
CA ARG A 286 25.96 0.31 -9.04
C ARG A 286 25.40 -0.55 -10.16
N THR A 287 25.77 -1.83 -10.19
CA THR A 287 25.20 -2.78 -11.14
C THR A 287 23.77 -3.17 -10.78
N ARG A 288 23.07 -3.87 -11.68
CA ARG A 288 21.71 -4.40 -11.43
C ARG A 288 21.65 -5.31 -10.21
N GLU A 289 22.69 -6.12 -9.98
CA GLU A 289 22.71 -7.10 -8.89
C GLU A 289 23.05 -6.47 -7.54
N MET A 290 23.67 -5.29 -7.52
CA MET A 290 23.95 -4.51 -6.30
C MET A 290 22.68 -3.88 -5.72
N LYS A 291 21.91 -4.70 -4.99
CA LYS A 291 20.63 -4.35 -4.36
C LYS A 291 20.47 -5.06 -3.01
N GLY A 292 19.56 -4.55 -2.16
CA GLY A 292 19.23 -5.21 -0.90
C GLY A 292 20.40 -5.27 0.07
N ALA A 293 20.78 -6.47 0.51
CA ALA A 293 21.95 -6.69 1.37
C ALA A 293 23.28 -6.51 0.61
N GLU A 294 23.29 -6.73 -0.71
CA GLU A 294 24.48 -6.68 -1.56
C GLU A 294 24.64 -5.31 -2.24
N THR A 295 24.12 -4.24 -1.64
CA THR A 295 24.05 -2.92 -2.29
C THR A 295 25.43 -2.32 -2.57
N GLY A 296 26.42 -2.57 -1.70
CA GLY A 296 27.79 -2.05 -1.83
C GLY A 296 27.91 -0.52 -2.01
N LEU A 297 29.12 -0.05 -2.32
CA LEU A 297 29.40 1.34 -2.69
C LEU A 297 29.18 1.56 -4.19
N ALA A 298 28.77 2.77 -4.57
CA ALA A 298 28.72 3.20 -5.96
C ALA A 298 30.13 3.52 -6.46
N ASP A 299 30.45 3.04 -7.66
CA ASP A 299 31.72 3.28 -8.33
C ASP A 299 31.63 4.58 -9.14
N TRP A 300 32.14 5.67 -8.55
CA TRP A 300 32.20 6.98 -9.18
C TRP A 300 33.21 7.04 -10.35
N SER A 301 34.22 6.19 -10.36
CA SER A 301 35.16 6.11 -11.48
C SER A 301 34.48 5.63 -12.76
N ARG A 302 33.53 4.70 -12.67
CA ARG A 302 32.69 4.27 -13.80
C ARG A 302 31.79 5.39 -14.30
N ILE A 303 31.26 6.20 -13.40
CA ILE A 303 30.46 7.38 -13.78
C ILE A 303 31.35 8.34 -14.57
N ARG A 304 32.57 8.62 -14.09
CA ARG A 304 33.54 9.48 -14.79
C ARG A 304 33.81 9.02 -16.22
N GLN A 305 34.00 7.72 -16.42
CA GLN A 305 34.20 7.16 -17.76
C GLN A 305 33.02 7.40 -18.70
N VAL A 306 31.78 7.42 -18.18
CA VAL A 306 30.61 7.79 -18.97
C VAL A 306 30.61 9.29 -19.27
N VAL A 307 30.94 10.14 -18.29
CA VAL A 307 31.08 11.61 -18.50
C VAL A 307 32.06 11.91 -19.64
N ASP A 308 33.22 11.27 -19.64
CA ASP A 308 34.25 11.51 -20.67
C ASP A 308 33.85 10.95 -22.06
N ALA A 309 32.84 10.07 -22.13
CA ALA A 309 32.50 9.33 -23.35
C ALA A 309 31.28 9.85 -24.12
N VAL A 310 30.50 10.77 -23.55
CA VAL A 310 29.28 11.34 -24.15
C VAL A 310 29.31 12.87 -24.13
N ASP A 311 28.58 13.51 -25.04
CA ASP A 311 28.53 14.98 -25.20
C ASP A 311 27.33 15.64 -24.50
N VAL A 312 26.41 14.85 -23.94
CA VAL A 312 25.26 15.34 -23.16
C VAL A 312 25.59 15.40 -21.66
N PRO A 313 24.89 16.25 -20.87
CA PRO A 313 25.10 16.29 -19.43
C PRO A 313 24.88 14.92 -18.77
N VAL A 314 25.79 14.54 -17.90
CA VAL A 314 25.68 13.36 -17.05
C VAL A 314 25.39 13.79 -15.62
N VAL A 315 24.41 13.15 -14.98
CA VAL A 315 24.06 13.33 -13.58
C VAL A 315 24.58 12.11 -12.79
N ALA A 316 25.49 12.35 -11.86
CA ALA A 316 26.04 11.30 -11.01
C ALA A 316 25.03 10.89 -9.93
N ASN A 317 24.82 9.59 -9.73
CA ASN A 317 23.94 9.07 -8.70
C ASN A 317 24.59 7.93 -7.91
N GLY A 318 24.35 7.91 -6.60
CA GLY A 318 24.81 6.86 -5.67
C GLY A 318 25.81 7.41 -4.65
N ASN A 319 25.63 6.99 -3.38
CA ASN A 319 26.48 7.38 -2.25
C ASN A 319 26.52 8.89 -1.93
N ILE A 320 25.42 9.60 -2.18
CA ILE A 320 25.18 10.96 -1.69
C ILE A 320 24.31 10.85 -0.44
N GLN A 321 24.92 10.84 0.73
CA GLN A 321 24.30 10.46 2.00
C GLN A 321 24.40 11.56 3.06
N MET A 322 25.35 12.50 2.93
CA MET A 322 25.55 13.58 3.89
C MET A 322 26.00 14.89 3.23
N PRO A 323 25.92 16.02 3.95
CA PRO A 323 26.54 17.27 3.55
C PRO A 323 28.01 17.10 3.12
N GLY A 324 28.41 17.77 2.03
CA GLY A 324 29.73 17.65 1.40
C GLY A 324 29.91 16.47 0.42
N ASP A 325 29.00 15.49 0.36
CA ASP A 325 29.07 14.43 -0.67
C ASP A 325 28.86 14.98 -2.09
N VAL A 326 28.09 16.06 -2.23
CA VAL A 326 27.81 16.68 -3.53
C VAL A 326 29.10 17.17 -4.18
N GLU A 327 29.89 17.95 -3.44
CA GLU A 327 31.17 18.51 -3.88
C GLU A 327 32.18 17.41 -4.18
N ARG A 328 32.30 16.41 -3.31
CA ARG A 328 33.20 15.25 -3.53
C ARG A 328 32.83 14.47 -4.79
N CYS A 329 31.54 14.17 -4.96
CA CYS A 329 31.06 13.42 -6.11
C CYS A 329 31.31 14.18 -7.41
N LEU A 330 31.03 15.48 -7.46
CA LEU A 330 31.32 16.32 -8.64
C LEU A 330 32.82 16.43 -8.91
N ALA A 331 33.64 16.57 -7.87
CA ALA A 331 35.08 16.65 -8.01
C ALA A 331 35.68 15.38 -8.64
N GLU A 332 35.19 14.20 -8.24
CA GLU A 332 35.66 12.91 -8.73
C GLU A 332 35.06 12.53 -10.09
N THR A 333 33.74 12.64 -10.23
CA THR A 333 33.02 12.21 -11.44
C THR A 333 33.09 13.20 -12.59
N LYS A 334 33.32 14.49 -12.31
CA LYS A 334 33.15 15.61 -13.26
C LYS A 334 31.77 15.68 -13.91
N ALA A 335 30.77 15.02 -13.32
CA ALA A 335 29.39 15.09 -13.78
C ALA A 335 28.87 16.54 -13.71
N ALA A 336 27.87 16.84 -14.55
CA ALA A 336 27.27 18.18 -14.61
C ALA A 336 26.34 18.46 -13.41
N ALA A 337 25.80 17.41 -12.79
CA ALA A 337 24.94 17.49 -11.63
C ALA A 337 25.05 16.22 -10.77
N VAL A 338 24.55 16.30 -9.54
CA VAL A 338 24.47 15.17 -8.61
C VAL A 338 23.02 14.89 -8.24
N MET A 339 22.65 13.62 -8.23
CA MET A 339 21.34 13.15 -7.81
C MET A 339 21.44 12.40 -6.49
N SER A 340 20.64 12.81 -5.49
CA SER A 340 20.51 12.11 -4.20
C SER A 340 19.14 11.42 -4.07
N ALA A 341 19.14 10.27 -3.39
CA ALA A 341 17.95 9.45 -3.15
C ALA A 341 17.81 9.18 -1.65
N GLU A 342 18.32 8.04 -1.17
CA GLU A 342 18.20 7.59 0.21
C GLU A 342 18.73 8.62 1.22
N GLY A 343 19.81 9.34 0.90
CA GLY A 343 20.34 10.41 1.75
C GLY A 343 19.31 11.50 2.07
N LEU A 344 18.51 11.91 1.08
CA LEU A 344 17.44 12.91 1.28
C LEU A 344 16.30 12.39 2.16
N LEU A 345 16.04 11.08 2.19
CA LEU A 345 14.95 10.53 3.01
C LEU A 345 15.28 10.54 4.50
N TYR A 346 16.57 10.39 4.83
CA TYR A 346 17.06 10.47 6.21
C TYR A 346 17.42 11.90 6.63
N ASN A 347 17.87 12.70 5.68
CA ASN A 347 18.13 14.12 5.88
C ASN A 347 17.65 14.94 4.67
N PRO A 348 16.39 15.39 4.67
CA PRO A 348 15.84 16.27 3.64
C PRO A 348 16.60 17.59 3.46
N LEU A 349 17.37 18.00 4.47
CA LEU A 349 18.18 19.21 4.49
C LEU A 349 19.62 18.98 3.98
N LEU A 350 19.92 17.77 3.46
CA LEU A 350 21.25 17.42 2.91
C LEU A 350 21.75 18.45 1.90
N PHE A 351 20.87 18.92 1.02
CA PHE A 351 21.21 19.91 -0.01
C PHE A 351 21.43 21.33 0.53
N ALA A 352 21.00 21.62 1.75
CA ALA A 352 21.31 22.85 2.47
C ALA A 352 22.53 22.69 3.40
N ASP A 353 23.25 21.56 3.30
CA ASP A 353 24.41 21.23 4.12
C ASP A 353 24.14 21.23 5.63
N ARG A 354 22.91 20.89 6.03
CA ARG A 354 22.43 20.96 7.41
C ARG A 354 22.11 19.59 8.00
N ASN A 355 22.23 19.47 9.32
CA ASN A 355 21.87 18.28 10.11
C ASN A 355 21.05 18.75 11.33
N GLU A 356 19.79 19.08 11.11
CA GLU A 356 18.88 19.56 12.16
C GLU A 356 18.23 18.38 12.91
N GLU A 357 17.51 18.70 13.98
CA GLU A 357 16.75 17.70 14.73
C GLU A 357 15.63 17.08 13.88
N SER A 358 15.52 15.75 13.93
CA SER A 358 14.60 14.98 13.08
C SER A 358 13.13 15.32 13.30
N TRP A 359 12.72 15.63 14.53
CA TRP A 359 11.34 16.03 14.82
C TRP A 359 10.99 17.39 14.19
N MET A 360 11.96 18.32 14.09
CA MET A 360 11.75 19.64 13.48
C MET A 360 11.54 19.48 11.98
N VAL A 361 12.42 18.69 11.34
CA VAL A 361 12.35 18.37 9.92
C VAL A 361 11.07 17.60 9.59
N ALA A 362 10.69 16.63 10.43
CA ALA A 362 9.46 15.85 10.24
C ALA A 362 8.19 16.68 10.40
N LYS A 363 8.17 17.60 11.37
CA LYS A 363 7.06 18.54 11.58
C LYS A 363 6.86 19.41 10.35
N GLU A 364 7.94 20.00 9.84
CA GLU A 364 7.85 20.82 8.64
C GLU A 364 7.41 20.00 7.41
N TYR A 365 7.94 18.79 7.24
CA TYR A 365 7.45 17.90 6.17
C TYR A 365 5.95 17.63 6.28
N LEU A 366 5.38 17.47 7.49
CA LEU A 366 3.93 17.28 7.67
C LEU A 366 3.12 18.50 7.23
N GLU A 367 3.64 19.72 7.39
CA GLU A 367 3.02 20.94 6.85
C GLU A 367 2.94 20.91 5.31
N TYR A 368 4.03 20.48 4.66
CA TYR A 368 4.07 20.27 3.21
C TYR A 368 3.16 19.13 2.76
N ALA A 369 3.13 18.02 3.51
CA ALA A 369 2.26 16.88 3.24
C ALA A 369 0.78 17.30 3.28
N ARG A 370 0.40 18.15 4.25
CA ARG A 370 -0.94 18.73 4.34
C ARG A 370 -1.23 19.67 3.16
N LYS A 371 -0.32 20.62 2.90
CA LYS A 371 -0.47 21.63 1.83
C LYS A 371 -0.61 20.99 0.44
N TYR A 372 0.25 20.01 0.13
CA TYR A 372 0.33 19.37 -1.18
C TYR A 372 -0.41 18.03 -1.25
N GLN A 373 -1.26 17.73 -0.25
CA GLN A 373 -2.17 16.58 -0.23
C GLN A 373 -1.46 15.23 -0.44
N ALA A 374 -0.37 14.99 0.28
CA ALA A 374 0.39 13.75 0.20
C ALA A 374 -0.45 12.54 0.64
N GLY A 375 -0.28 11.41 -0.03
CA GLY A 375 -0.93 10.16 0.36
C GLY A 375 -0.36 9.59 1.65
N THR A 376 -1.20 8.91 2.45
CA THR A 376 -0.81 8.31 3.74
C THR A 376 0.41 7.39 3.64
N SER A 377 0.57 6.64 2.54
CA SER A 377 1.74 5.77 2.34
C SER A 377 3.05 6.55 2.31
N ALA A 378 3.06 7.69 1.60
CA ALA A 378 4.21 8.58 1.51
C ALA A 378 4.49 9.25 2.85
N VAL A 379 3.47 9.81 3.51
CA VAL A 379 3.61 10.43 4.83
C VAL A 379 4.24 9.46 5.84
N ARG A 380 3.68 8.25 5.95
CA ARG A 380 4.22 7.20 6.82
C ARG A 380 5.68 6.88 6.50
N ALA A 381 6.01 6.75 5.21
CA ALA A 381 7.36 6.40 4.78
C ALA A 381 8.37 7.50 5.14
N HIS A 382 8.02 8.78 4.95
CA HIS A 382 8.86 9.92 5.28
C HIS A 382 9.05 10.08 6.79
N ILE A 383 7.99 10.00 7.60
CA ILE A 383 8.10 10.03 9.07
C ILE A 383 9.00 8.90 9.57
N PHE A 384 8.83 7.69 9.02
CA PHE A 384 9.69 6.56 9.37
C PHE A 384 11.17 6.79 9.04
N ARG A 385 11.48 7.46 7.92
CA ARG A 385 12.87 7.68 7.46
C ARG A 385 13.52 8.89 8.14
N ILE A 386 12.84 10.02 8.23
CA ILE A 386 13.34 11.23 8.88
C ILE A 386 13.59 10.96 10.37
N CYS A 387 12.64 10.34 11.05
CA CYS A 387 12.74 10.04 12.48
C CYS A 387 13.36 8.66 12.78
N HIS A 388 13.97 8.00 11.78
CA HIS A 388 14.37 6.59 11.89
C HIS A 388 15.15 6.26 13.16
N HIS A 389 16.19 7.06 13.45
CA HIS A 389 17.08 6.82 14.58
C HIS A 389 16.36 7.02 15.92
N SER A 390 15.54 8.05 16.08
CA SER A 390 14.67 8.21 17.26
C SER A 390 13.63 7.10 17.40
N LEU A 391 13.09 6.58 16.29
CA LEU A 391 12.16 5.45 16.30
C LEU A 391 12.84 4.11 16.63
N LEU A 392 14.17 4.01 16.54
CA LEU A 392 14.90 2.85 17.06
C LEU A 392 14.94 2.86 18.59
N GLU A 393 15.04 4.04 19.20
CA GLU A 393 15.02 4.22 20.66
C GLU A 393 13.60 4.13 21.22
N PHE A 394 12.62 4.75 20.56
CA PHE A 394 11.22 4.80 20.99
C PHE A 394 10.36 3.75 20.28
N ALA A 395 10.48 2.50 20.73
CA ALA A 395 9.81 1.36 20.11
C ALA A 395 8.27 1.50 20.08
N ASP A 396 7.67 2.12 21.09
CA ASP A 396 6.24 2.42 21.16
C ASP A 396 5.81 3.38 20.03
N LEU A 397 6.57 4.46 19.81
CA LEU A 397 6.28 5.43 18.74
C LEU A 397 6.48 4.81 17.36
N ARG A 398 7.49 3.95 17.20
CA ARG A 398 7.69 3.18 15.96
C ARG A 398 6.50 2.27 15.64
N MET A 399 5.92 1.64 16.66
CA MET A 399 4.72 0.83 16.51
C MET A 399 3.53 1.69 16.10
N ARG A 400 3.37 2.89 16.70
CA ARG A 400 2.34 3.86 16.32
C ARG A 400 2.45 4.31 14.87
N VAL A 401 3.65 4.67 14.37
CA VAL A 401 3.87 5.02 12.95
C VAL A 401 3.37 3.93 12.00
N SER A 402 3.45 2.67 12.40
CA SER A 402 3.05 1.54 11.57
C SER A 402 1.53 1.35 11.51
N THR A 403 0.79 1.80 12.51
CA THR A 403 -0.63 1.46 12.70
C THR A 403 -1.59 2.62 12.75
N GLU A 404 -1.08 3.81 13.02
CA GLU A 404 -1.79 5.06 12.86
C GLU A 404 -1.65 5.53 11.40
N HIS A 405 -2.68 6.21 10.87
CA HIS A 405 -2.83 6.45 9.44
C HIS A 405 -3.33 7.85 9.09
N ARG A 406 -3.72 8.66 10.08
CA ARG A 406 -4.11 10.04 9.87
C ARG A 406 -2.91 10.96 10.00
N ILE A 407 -2.95 12.10 9.31
CA ILE A 407 -1.88 13.10 9.42
C ILE A 407 -1.76 13.64 10.85
N GLU A 408 -2.89 13.81 11.54
CA GLU A 408 -2.95 14.24 12.94
C GLU A 408 -2.25 13.23 13.88
N ASP A 409 -2.34 11.93 13.57
CA ASP A 409 -1.67 10.90 14.34
C ASP A 409 -0.14 11.04 14.21
N TYR A 410 0.35 11.26 12.98
CA TYR A 410 1.78 11.49 12.73
C TYR A 410 2.28 12.77 13.37
N GLU A 411 1.48 13.84 13.41
CA GLU A 411 1.80 15.07 14.13
C GLU A 411 1.95 14.79 15.64
N SER A 412 1.04 14.03 16.23
CA SER A 412 1.14 13.58 17.62
C SER A 412 2.40 12.76 17.89
N ILE A 413 2.76 11.84 16.99
CA ILE A 413 3.98 11.03 17.12
C ILE A 413 5.22 11.93 17.08
N VAL A 414 5.29 12.87 16.13
CA VAL A 414 6.43 13.79 16.00
C VAL A 414 6.55 14.69 17.22
N GLU A 415 5.43 15.16 17.77
CA GLU A 415 5.40 15.95 18.99
C GLU A 415 5.89 15.16 20.21
N GLU A 416 5.50 13.89 20.33
CA GLU A 416 5.98 13.01 21.39
C GLU A 416 7.50 12.73 21.27
N ILE A 417 8.02 12.58 20.04
CA ILE A 417 9.47 12.52 19.79
C ILE A 417 10.14 13.81 20.27
N ARG A 418 9.57 14.98 19.95
CA ARG A 418 10.10 16.28 20.40
C ARG A 418 10.20 16.35 21.93
N ILE A 419 9.12 16.01 22.65
CA ILE A 419 9.09 16.06 24.12
C ILE A 419 10.14 15.15 24.74
N ARG A 420 10.23 13.88 24.28
CA ARG A 420 11.19 12.91 24.82
C ARG A 420 12.63 13.31 24.52
N THR A 421 12.90 13.73 23.29
CA THR A 421 14.25 14.14 22.87
C THR A 421 14.68 15.44 23.52
N GLN A 422 13.79 16.40 23.75
CA GLN A 422 14.11 17.64 24.47
C GLN A 422 14.44 17.36 25.95
N THR A 423 13.74 16.42 26.57
CA THR A 423 14.05 15.97 27.93
C THR A 423 15.46 15.39 28.00
N GLU A 424 15.85 14.53 27.04
CA GLU A 424 17.20 13.97 26.95
C GLU A 424 18.27 15.00 26.57
N ALA A 425 17.93 15.96 25.69
CA ALA A 425 18.83 17.00 25.22
C ALA A 425 19.17 18.04 26.30
N SER A 426 18.39 18.14 27.37
CA SER A 426 18.55 19.15 28.43
C SER A 426 19.77 18.97 29.34
N SER A 427 20.48 17.84 29.24
CA SER A 427 21.67 17.58 30.06
C SER A 427 22.94 18.22 29.47
N ASP A 428 23.88 18.63 30.34
CA ASP A 428 25.19 19.17 29.92
C ASP A 428 25.99 18.20 29.04
N GLU A 429 25.85 16.90 29.29
CA GLU A 429 26.48 15.84 28.50
C GLU A 429 25.89 15.77 27.08
N SER A 430 24.56 15.91 26.95
CA SER A 430 23.88 15.97 25.66
C SER A 430 24.28 17.21 24.86
N HIS A 431 24.45 18.37 25.51
CA HIS A 431 24.96 19.58 24.87
C HIS A 431 26.37 19.39 24.30
N LYS A 432 27.27 18.74 25.05
CA LYS A 432 28.62 18.41 24.57
C LYS A 432 28.56 17.46 23.37
N ARG A 433 27.74 16.39 23.43
CA ARG A 433 27.56 15.45 22.32
C ARG A 433 27.04 16.12 21.05
N MET A 434 26.13 17.09 21.18
CA MET A 434 25.63 17.89 20.07
C MET A 434 26.74 18.74 19.43
N SER A 435 27.55 19.43 20.25
CA SER A 435 28.69 20.22 19.75
C SER A 435 29.69 19.34 19.01
N SER A 436 30.08 18.21 19.61
CA SER A 436 31.01 17.24 19.00
C SER A 436 30.47 16.67 17.69
N ALA A 437 29.16 16.39 17.61
CA ALA A 437 28.53 15.92 16.39
C ALA A 437 28.59 16.98 15.27
N ARG A 438 28.27 18.24 15.59
CA ARG A 438 28.36 19.37 14.63
C ARG A 438 29.79 19.54 14.11
N GLU A 439 30.78 19.54 15.00
CA GLU A 439 32.19 19.62 14.62
C GLU A 439 32.61 18.45 13.73
N LEU A 440 32.18 17.21 14.03
CA LEU A 440 32.44 16.04 13.20
C LEU A 440 31.85 16.24 11.78
N PHE A 441 30.59 16.64 11.68
CA PHE A 441 29.95 16.90 10.37
C PHE A 441 30.68 18.01 9.60
N ASP A 442 31.14 19.06 10.28
CA ASP A 442 31.87 20.17 9.65
C ASP A 442 33.26 19.74 9.14
N ARG A 443 33.99 18.91 9.88
CA ARG A 443 35.28 18.35 9.43
C ARG A 443 35.10 17.43 8.23
N ILE A 444 34.08 16.57 8.25
CA ILE A 444 33.77 15.69 7.11
C ILE A 444 33.35 16.52 5.88
N ARG A 445 32.57 17.60 6.07
CA ARG A 445 32.17 18.50 4.98
C ARG A 445 33.38 19.18 4.35
N ARG A 446 34.33 19.65 5.17
CA ARG A 446 35.58 20.28 4.71
C ARG A 446 36.59 19.30 4.09
N GLY A 447 36.31 18.00 4.16
CA GLY A 447 37.22 16.95 3.66
C GLY A 447 38.46 16.74 4.55
N GLU A 448 38.45 17.29 5.78
CA GLU A 448 39.50 17.11 6.78
C GLU A 448 39.48 15.69 7.36
N GLU A 449 38.30 15.07 7.40
CA GLU A 449 38.07 13.73 7.93
C GLU A 449 37.25 12.89 6.94
N LYS A 450 37.64 11.64 6.71
CA LYS A 450 36.81 10.70 5.94
C LYS A 450 35.62 10.29 6.81
N MET A 451 34.43 10.23 6.21
CA MET A 451 33.24 9.77 6.91
C MET A 451 33.42 8.34 7.43
N ASP A 452 33.42 8.18 8.75
CA ASP A 452 33.31 6.88 9.41
C ASP A 452 31.84 6.61 9.79
N PRO A 453 31.21 5.53 9.26
CA PRO A 453 29.87 5.12 9.63
C PRO A 453 29.68 4.94 11.15
N ILE A 454 30.72 4.45 11.86
CA ILE A 454 30.64 4.21 13.30
C ILE A 454 30.59 5.55 14.05
N ALA A 455 31.53 6.46 13.78
CA ALA A 455 31.52 7.80 14.37
C ALA A 455 30.20 8.54 14.12
N VAL A 456 29.68 8.51 12.89
CA VAL A 456 28.38 9.12 12.56
C VAL A 456 27.23 8.44 13.30
N SER A 457 27.25 7.11 13.45
CA SER A 457 26.19 6.38 14.17
C SER A 457 26.09 6.78 15.65
N LYS A 458 27.22 7.12 16.29
CA LYS A 458 27.32 7.54 17.69
C LYS A 458 26.81 8.96 17.98
N THR A 459 26.59 9.77 16.95
CA THR A 459 25.97 11.10 17.13
C THR A 459 24.56 10.98 17.71
N PRO A 460 24.00 12.03 18.35
CA PRO A 460 22.67 11.96 18.95
C PRO A 460 21.59 11.41 18.01
N HIS A 461 20.71 10.53 18.51
CA HIS A 461 19.72 9.85 17.67
C HIS A 461 18.62 10.77 17.13
N TRP A 462 18.45 11.94 17.75
CA TRP A 462 17.44 12.93 17.35
C TRP A 462 17.93 13.89 16.27
N ILE A 463 19.11 13.70 15.69
CA ILE A 463 19.61 14.49 14.55
C ILE A 463 19.38 13.73 13.24
N CYS A 464 18.99 14.45 12.18
CA CYS A 464 18.98 13.92 10.82
C CYS A 464 20.39 13.49 10.39
N LYS A 465 20.60 12.19 10.24
CA LYS A 465 21.88 11.59 9.88
C LYS A 465 21.67 10.37 8.99
N PRO A 466 22.63 10.03 8.12
CA PRO A 466 22.49 8.91 7.20
C PRO A 466 22.33 7.58 7.92
N TYR A 467 21.67 6.64 7.23
CA TYR A 467 21.55 5.27 7.68
C TYR A 467 22.51 4.37 6.93
N PHE A 468 23.31 3.63 7.68
CA PHE A 468 24.24 2.64 7.15
C PHE A 468 23.76 1.24 7.54
N ARG A 469 23.64 0.35 6.55
CA ARG A 469 23.46 -1.08 6.84
C ARG A 469 24.81 -1.63 7.26
N LEU A 470 24.97 -1.83 8.56
CA LEU A 470 26.15 -2.43 9.15
C LEU A 470 26.11 -3.95 8.95
N SER A 471 26.23 -4.38 7.69
CA SER A 471 26.75 -5.71 7.38
C SER A 471 28.26 -5.54 7.20
N GLU A 472 29.03 -6.23 8.04
CA GLU A 472 30.49 -6.44 7.98
C GLU A 472 31.43 -5.48 8.72
N VAL A 473 31.01 -4.29 9.16
CA VAL A 473 31.82 -3.50 10.12
C VAL A 473 31.45 -3.96 11.52
N ALA A 474 32.31 -4.83 12.08
CA ALA A 474 32.26 -5.44 13.40
C ALA A 474 31.16 -4.88 14.33
N ARG A 475 30.10 -5.69 14.52
CA ARG A 475 29.05 -5.46 15.52
C ARG A 475 29.62 -5.18 16.92
N GLU A 476 30.88 -5.56 17.16
CA GLU A 476 31.64 -5.40 18.39
C GLU A 476 32.25 -3.97 18.57
N THR A 477 32.46 -3.18 17.51
CA THR A 477 33.17 -1.88 17.59
C THR A 477 32.26 -0.66 17.81
N ILE A 478 30.94 -0.84 17.62
CA ILE A 478 29.95 0.25 17.71
C ILE A 478 29.64 0.60 19.17
N VAL A 479 29.80 -0.36 20.07
CA VAL A 479 29.71 -0.17 21.51
C VAL A 479 31.06 0.35 22.01
N GLY A 480 31.09 1.50 22.70
CA GLY A 480 32.31 1.94 23.37
C GLY A 480 32.85 0.85 24.29
N GLU A 481 34.16 0.82 24.58
CA GLU A 481 34.68 -0.06 25.62
C GLU A 481 33.87 0.15 26.92
N GLY A 482 33.09 -0.88 27.30
CA GLY A 482 32.23 -0.85 28.48
C GLY A 482 30.77 -0.41 28.27
N GLU A 483 30.38 0.11 27.09
CA GLU A 483 28.96 0.33 26.78
C GLU A 483 28.32 -0.95 26.23
N LYS A 484 27.02 -1.13 26.45
CA LYS A 484 26.25 -2.32 26.03
C LYS A 484 25.32 -1.96 24.88
N THR A 485 25.22 -2.81 23.85
CA THR A 485 24.33 -2.64 22.70
C THR A 485 22.87 -2.61 23.14
N TYR A 486 21.96 -2.09 22.32
CA TYR A 486 20.52 -2.18 22.57
C TYR A 486 20.07 -3.62 22.85
N LYS A 487 20.61 -4.61 22.11
CA LYS A 487 20.29 -6.03 22.34
C LYS A 487 20.81 -6.52 23.69
N GLU A 488 21.97 -6.07 24.13
CA GLU A 488 22.55 -6.42 25.44
C GLU A 488 21.81 -5.71 26.58
N LYS A 489 21.55 -4.40 26.47
CA LYS A 489 20.72 -3.65 27.42
C LYS A 489 19.32 -4.27 27.55
N ARG A 490 18.70 -4.66 26.42
CA ARG A 490 17.41 -5.35 26.39
C ARG A 490 17.50 -6.72 27.04
N LYS A 491 18.57 -7.49 26.77
CA LYS A 491 18.80 -8.80 27.36
C LYS A 491 19.02 -8.69 28.87
N GLU A 492 19.76 -7.70 29.35
CA GLU A 492 20.00 -7.48 30.78
C GLU A 492 18.76 -7.01 31.52
N HIS A 493 17.98 -6.10 30.93
CA HIS A 493 16.70 -5.70 31.49
C HIS A 493 15.75 -6.91 31.62
N LEU A 494 15.67 -7.74 30.57
CA LEU A 494 14.89 -8.98 30.60
C LEU A 494 15.46 -10.02 31.57
N GLN A 495 16.79 -10.07 31.73
CA GLN A 495 17.45 -10.97 32.68
C GLN A 495 17.15 -10.54 34.12
N LYS A 496 17.13 -9.25 34.40
CA LYS A 496 16.78 -8.72 35.72
C LYS A 496 15.33 -9.06 36.09
N ILE A 497 14.39 -8.88 35.15
CA ILE A 497 13.00 -9.30 35.32
C ILE A 497 12.90 -10.82 35.48
N ALA A 498 13.71 -11.59 34.75
CA ALA A 498 13.79 -13.04 34.88
C ALA A 498 14.26 -13.46 36.28
N ASP A 499 15.35 -12.90 36.77
CA ASP A 499 15.97 -13.27 38.04
C ASP A 499 15.10 -12.86 39.24
N GLU A 500 14.53 -11.66 39.22
CA GLU A 500 13.63 -11.15 40.27
C GLU A 500 12.35 -11.98 40.40
N ASN A 501 11.94 -12.68 39.33
CA ASN A 501 10.68 -13.42 39.27
C ASN A 501 10.87 -14.94 39.09
N GLY A 502 12.10 -15.44 39.09
CA GLY A 502 12.41 -16.86 38.84
C GLY A 502 11.94 -17.35 37.45
N LEU A 503 11.89 -16.48 36.45
CA LEU A 503 11.36 -16.76 35.11
C LEU A 503 12.49 -17.01 34.11
N SER A 504 12.19 -17.68 32.99
CA SER A 504 13.12 -17.66 31.85
C SER A 504 13.05 -16.31 31.13
N LEU A 505 14.10 -15.93 30.41
CA LEU A 505 14.14 -14.70 29.58
C LEU A 505 12.91 -14.54 28.66
N LYS A 506 12.38 -15.66 28.14
CA LYS A 506 11.17 -15.67 27.30
C LYS A 506 9.94 -15.24 28.12
N TRP A 507 9.77 -15.78 29.31
CA TRP A 507 8.66 -15.46 30.21
C TRP A 507 8.79 -14.08 30.85
N ALA A 508 10.01 -13.63 31.13
CA ALA A 508 10.28 -12.27 31.58
C ALA A 508 9.85 -11.23 30.53
N SER A 509 10.10 -11.49 29.24
CA SER A 509 9.62 -10.62 28.16
C SER A 509 8.11 -10.62 28.01
N THR A 510 7.44 -11.73 28.31
CA THR A 510 5.97 -11.80 28.34
C THR A 510 5.41 -11.02 29.52
N LYS A 511 6.04 -11.14 30.69
CA LYS A 511 5.64 -10.43 31.91
C LYS A 511 5.81 -8.91 31.81
N GLU A 512 6.96 -8.42 31.32
CA GLU A 512 7.17 -6.99 31.08
C GLU A 512 6.11 -6.39 30.15
N ARG A 513 5.68 -7.17 29.14
CA ARG A 513 4.61 -6.76 28.23
C ARG A 513 3.27 -6.69 28.94
N ALA A 514 2.94 -7.67 29.77
CA ALA A 514 1.71 -7.67 30.57
C ALA A 514 1.66 -6.49 31.55
N GLU A 515 2.75 -6.19 32.26
CA GLU A 515 2.81 -5.06 33.22
C GLU A 515 2.71 -3.70 32.52
N LYS A 516 3.24 -3.55 31.31
CA LYS A 516 3.05 -2.34 30.48
C LYS A 516 1.61 -2.18 30.02
N VAL A 517 0.93 -3.28 29.72
CA VAL A 517 -0.50 -3.30 29.36
C VAL A 517 -1.34 -2.89 30.57
N GLU A 518 -1.12 -3.49 31.74
CA GLU A 518 -1.83 -3.11 32.99
C GLU A 518 -1.63 -1.64 33.36
N ARG A 519 -0.40 -1.11 33.20
CA ARG A 519 -0.13 0.31 33.48
C ARG A 519 -0.88 1.23 32.50
N SER A 520 -0.97 0.84 31.23
CA SER A 520 -1.73 1.60 30.22
C SER A 520 -3.24 1.52 30.40
N GLU A 521 -3.76 0.41 30.95
CA GLU A 521 -5.17 0.23 31.26
C GLU A 521 -5.58 1.02 32.51
N ASN A 522 -4.72 1.08 33.54
CA ASN A 522 -5.00 1.87 34.74
C ASN A 522 -5.01 3.38 34.49
N ASP A 523 -4.10 3.91 33.65
CA ASP A 523 -4.13 5.33 33.24
C ASP A 523 -5.41 5.69 32.44
N TYR A 524 -6.03 4.70 31.78
CA TYR A 524 -7.26 4.86 31.01
C TYR A 524 -8.53 4.82 31.87
N ILE A 525 -8.49 4.09 32.99
CA ILE A 525 -9.62 3.94 33.93
C ILE A 525 -9.78 5.18 34.82
N GLU A 526 -8.69 5.84 35.23
CA GLU A 526 -8.77 7.07 36.05
C GLU A 526 -9.37 8.28 35.31
N THR A 527 -9.44 8.25 33.97
CA THR A 527 -9.87 9.40 33.15
C THR A 527 -11.28 9.32 32.58
N SER A 528 -12.02 8.21 32.79
CA SER A 528 -13.36 8.03 32.17
C SER A 528 -14.45 7.69 33.19
N SER A 529 -15.19 8.72 33.64
CA SER A 529 -16.43 8.56 34.39
C SER A 529 -17.65 8.57 33.45
N VAL A 530 -18.32 7.44 33.20
CA VAL A 530 -19.68 7.41 32.63
C VAL A 530 -20.53 6.27 33.22
N PRO A 531 -21.83 6.49 33.53
CA PRO A 531 -22.67 5.60 34.37
C PRO A 531 -23.51 4.56 33.60
N THR A 532 -23.90 3.55 34.37
CA THR A 532 -24.71 2.37 34.07
C THR A 532 -26.15 2.68 33.61
N MET A 533 -26.60 2.15 32.45
CA MET A 533 -28.02 1.90 32.17
C MET A 533 -28.24 0.89 31.01
N TYR A 534 -28.80 -0.28 31.34
CA TYR A 534 -29.33 -1.27 30.39
C TYR A 534 -30.77 -1.63 30.79
N LYS A 535 -31.75 -1.49 29.87
CA LYS A 535 -32.96 -2.36 29.76
C LYS A 535 -33.88 -2.00 28.57
N MET A 536 -34.30 -3.07 27.86
CA MET A 536 -35.54 -3.32 27.08
C MET A 536 -35.77 -2.65 25.70
N TYR A 537 -36.03 -3.47 24.65
CA TYR A 537 -37.25 -3.53 23.77
C TYR A 537 -37.01 -4.33 22.45
N PRO A 538 -38.04 -4.77 21.68
CA PRO A 538 -38.07 -6.06 21.00
C PRO A 538 -37.98 -5.96 19.46
N ALA A 539 -37.74 -7.11 18.83
CA ALA A 539 -37.56 -7.30 17.40
C ALA A 539 -38.82 -6.97 16.56
N SER A 540 -38.68 -6.12 15.54
CA SER A 540 -39.29 -6.34 14.21
C SER A 540 -38.81 -5.35 13.14
N ARG A 541 -38.45 -5.93 11.98
CA ARG A 541 -38.43 -5.40 10.60
C ARG A 541 -37.46 -4.28 10.17
N SER A 542 -36.81 -4.59 9.03
CA SER A 542 -36.32 -3.73 7.94
C SER A 542 -35.07 -2.86 8.14
N ARG A 543 -33.99 -3.30 7.46
CA ARG A 543 -32.90 -2.54 6.80
C ARG A 543 -32.11 -1.46 7.57
N LEU A 544 -32.41 -1.17 8.83
CA LEU A 544 -31.62 -0.27 9.69
C LEU A 544 -30.67 -1.00 10.67
N CYS A 545 -30.62 -2.33 10.67
CA CYS A 545 -29.89 -3.11 11.68
C CYS A 545 -28.35 -3.16 11.53
N VAL A 546 -27.77 -2.67 10.43
CA VAL A 546 -26.31 -2.78 10.19
C VAL A 546 -25.51 -1.75 11.01
N ARG A 547 -26.10 -0.59 11.36
CA ARG A 547 -25.44 0.38 12.26
C ARG A 547 -25.66 0.06 13.74
N PHE A 548 -26.84 -0.45 14.11
CA PHE A 548 -27.19 -0.64 15.53
C PHE A 548 -26.56 -1.88 16.18
N LEU A 549 -26.21 -2.92 15.40
CA LEU A 549 -25.48 -4.08 15.92
C LEU A 549 -23.96 -3.84 16.09
N GLN A 550 -23.41 -2.74 15.55
CA GLN A 550 -22.00 -2.36 15.74
C GLN A 550 -21.74 -1.63 17.07
N GLU A 551 -22.77 -1.07 17.71
CA GLU A 551 -22.63 -0.27 18.95
C GLU A 551 -22.99 -1.04 20.23
N MET A 552 -23.58 -2.23 20.14
CA MET A 552 -24.22 -2.91 21.29
C MET A 552 -23.38 -4.02 21.95
N LEU A 553 -22.12 -4.23 21.55
CA LEU A 553 -21.19 -5.11 22.27
C LEU A 553 -19.81 -4.47 22.27
N PRO A 554 -19.22 -4.15 23.44
CA PRO A 554 -17.80 -3.85 23.52
C PRO A 554 -17.04 -5.16 23.25
N LEU A 555 -16.80 -5.45 21.98
CA LEU A 555 -15.80 -6.43 21.55
C LEU A 555 -14.43 -5.73 21.46
N ASP A 556 -14.08 -4.96 22.48
CA ASP A 556 -12.69 -4.64 22.80
C ASP A 556 -12.20 -5.70 23.79
N VAL A 557 -12.12 -6.94 23.32
CA VAL A 557 -11.07 -7.82 23.82
C VAL A 557 -9.88 -7.48 22.94
N GLN A 558 -8.86 -6.82 23.51
CA GLN A 558 -7.58 -6.57 22.85
C GLN A 558 -7.00 -7.91 22.36
N ALA A 559 -7.34 -8.31 21.14
CA ALA A 559 -6.64 -9.37 20.45
C ALA A 559 -5.35 -8.77 19.91
N GLU A 560 -4.22 -9.26 20.42
CA GLU A 560 -2.88 -8.97 19.87
C GLU A 560 -2.92 -9.05 18.34
N ARG A 561 -2.23 -8.12 17.68
CA ARG A 561 -2.26 -7.94 16.23
C ARG A 561 -1.83 -9.22 15.51
N ASP A 562 -2.78 -9.89 14.85
CA ASP A 562 -2.49 -10.89 13.83
C ASP A 562 -1.66 -10.25 12.70
N GLY A 563 -0.67 -10.97 12.20
CA GLY A 563 0.34 -10.45 11.27
C GLY A 563 -0.27 -9.82 10.01
N LEU A 564 0.30 -8.69 9.55
CA LEU A 564 -0.11 -8.01 8.32
C LEU A 564 0.01 -8.88 7.05
N ASN A 565 0.68 -10.03 7.13
CA ASN A 565 0.77 -11.02 6.07
C ASN A 565 0.50 -12.41 6.64
N PRO A 566 -0.21 -13.28 5.88
CA PRO A 566 -0.38 -14.66 6.27
C PRO A 566 0.98 -15.37 6.30
N THR A 567 1.21 -16.17 7.33
CA THR A 567 2.48 -16.83 7.61
C THR A 567 2.39 -18.32 7.29
N CYS A 568 1.30 -18.97 7.69
CA CYS A 568 1.10 -20.40 7.57
C CYS A 568 -0.26 -20.67 6.92
N THR A 569 -0.29 -21.00 5.64
CA THR A 569 -1.53 -21.04 4.84
C THR A 569 -1.92 -22.44 4.37
N GLY A 570 -3.21 -22.76 4.45
CA GLY A 570 -3.82 -23.85 3.68
C GLY A 570 -4.28 -23.37 2.30
N THR A 571 -4.25 -24.23 1.28
CA THR A 571 -4.51 -23.83 -0.11
C THR A 571 -5.95 -24.11 -0.54
N SER A 572 -6.26 -25.37 -0.86
CA SER A 572 -7.45 -25.73 -1.62
C SER A 572 -8.54 -26.27 -0.71
N VAL A 573 -9.76 -25.75 -0.87
CA VAL A 573 -10.98 -26.25 -0.23
C VAL A 573 -12.02 -26.43 -1.32
N ILE A 574 -12.67 -27.59 -1.35
CA ILE A 574 -13.67 -27.95 -2.35
C ILE A 574 -14.97 -28.32 -1.63
N ALA A 575 -16.10 -27.79 -2.08
CA ALA A 575 -17.40 -28.16 -1.55
C ALA A 575 -18.46 -28.29 -2.66
N VAL A 576 -19.33 -29.30 -2.56
CA VAL A 576 -20.36 -29.62 -3.56
C VAL A 576 -21.65 -30.02 -2.84
N GLN A 577 -22.78 -29.41 -3.22
CA GLN A 577 -24.11 -29.78 -2.72
C GLN A 577 -24.57 -31.11 -3.32
N TYR A 578 -25.46 -31.84 -2.68
CA TYR A 578 -26.19 -32.99 -3.22
C TYR A 578 -27.62 -32.96 -2.68
N GLU A 579 -28.49 -33.87 -3.13
CA GLU A 579 -29.94 -33.79 -2.84
C GLU A 579 -30.29 -33.59 -1.35
N LYS A 580 -29.53 -34.22 -0.44
CA LYS A 580 -29.77 -34.16 1.01
C LYS A 580 -28.69 -33.42 1.80
N GLY A 581 -27.66 -32.85 1.17
CA GLY A 581 -26.57 -32.25 1.93
C GLY A 581 -25.42 -31.64 1.16
N VAL A 582 -24.28 -31.52 1.83
CA VAL A 582 -23.05 -30.93 1.29
C VAL A 582 -21.85 -31.81 1.62
N VAL A 583 -20.99 -32.08 0.64
CA VAL A 583 -19.67 -32.69 0.82
C VAL A 583 -18.63 -31.59 0.79
N VAL A 584 -17.72 -31.57 1.77
CA VAL A 584 -16.60 -30.62 1.89
C VAL A 584 -15.30 -31.38 2.02
N VAL A 585 -14.28 -30.95 1.28
CA VAL A 585 -12.96 -31.57 1.31
C VAL A 585 -11.84 -30.55 1.40
N THR A 586 -10.84 -30.91 2.20
CA THR A 586 -9.61 -30.15 2.43
C THR A 586 -8.42 -31.10 2.49
N ASP A 587 -7.25 -30.71 1.98
CA ASP A 587 -6.02 -31.39 2.38
C ASP A 587 -5.74 -31.15 3.89
N ARG A 588 -4.76 -31.88 4.40
CA ARG A 588 -4.36 -31.80 5.81
C ARG A 588 -3.03 -31.07 6.04
N VAL A 589 -2.64 -30.19 5.11
CA VAL A 589 -1.36 -29.46 5.18
C VAL A 589 -1.56 -27.96 5.33
N VAL A 590 -0.72 -27.37 6.16
CA VAL A 590 -0.53 -25.93 6.25
C VAL A 590 0.93 -25.62 5.91
N SER A 591 1.14 -24.75 4.93
CA SER A 591 2.45 -24.44 4.36
C SER A 591 2.98 -23.09 4.82
N TYR A 592 4.29 -23.00 5.07
CA TYR A 592 5.02 -21.75 5.22
C TYR A 592 5.69 -21.42 3.89
N GLY A 593 5.09 -20.52 3.12
CA GLY A 593 5.49 -20.30 1.72
C GLY A 593 5.27 -21.57 0.88
N LYS A 594 6.34 -22.11 0.29
CA LYS A 594 6.28 -23.36 -0.51
C LYS A 594 6.64 -24.62 0.29
N THR A 595 6.91 -24.48 1.59
CA THR A 595 7.35 -25.60 2.43
C THR A 595 6.21 -26.05 3.32
N ALA A 596 5.80 -27.32 3.23
CA ALA A 596 4.85 -27.91 4.17
C ALA A 596 5.37 -27.74 5.61
N ARG A 597 4.63 -27.04 6.47
CA ARG A 597 5.04 -26.71 7.83
C ARG A 597 4.37 -27.59 8.87
N TYR A 598 3.05 -27.73 8.76
CA TYR A 598 2.25 -28.60 9.60
C TYR A 598 1.53 -29.61 8.71
N LYS A 599 1.70 -30.89 9.03
CA LYS A 599 0.93 -31.99 8.43
C LYS A 599 -0.14 -32.45 9.40
N ASN A 600 -1.13 -33.17 8.90
CA ASN A 600 -2.24 -33.74 9.67
C ASN A 600 -3.15 -32.71 10.37
N VAL A 601 -3.21 -31.48 9.88
CA VAL A 601 -4.07 -30.42 10.42
C VAL A 601 -5.47 -30.53 9.82
N SER A 602 -6.50 -30.58 10.66
CA SER A 602 -7.88 -30.47 10.16
C SER A 602 -8.16 -29.03 9.74
N ARG A 603 -8.56 -28.84 8.48
CA ARG A 603 -8.94 -27.52 7.93
C ARG A 603 -10.45 -27.32 7.88
N GLN A 604 -11.17 -28.12 8.65
CA GLN A 604 -12.62 -28.12 8.79
C GLN A 604 -12.99 -28.02 10.26
N TYR A 605 -13.98 -27.20 10.58
CA TYR A 605 -14.46 -27.00 11.94
C TYR A 605 -15.96 -27.26 11.99
N LYS A 606 -16.37 -28.28 12.74
CA LYS A 606 -17.78 -28.56 13.03
C LYS A 606 -18.29 -27.53 14.03
N VAL A 607 -19.20 -26.67 13.59
CA VAL A 607 -19.78 -25.61 14.43
C VAL A 607 -20.93 -26.14 15.28
N ASN A 608 -21.81 -26.94 14.67
CA ASN A 608 -22.90 -27.66 15.32
C ASN A 608 -23.25 -28.91 14.49
N ASN A 609 -24.39 -29.56 14.74
CA ASN A 609 -24.79 -30.75 13.98
C ASN A 609 -25.33 -30.45 12.56
N ASN A 610 -25.44 -29.17 12.17
CA ASN A 610 -26.05 -28.76 10.91
C ASN A 610 -25.06 -28.00 10.00
N MET A 611 -23.82 -27.74 10.42
CA MET A 611 -22.82 -27.07 9.59
C MET A 611 -21.35 -27.34 9.93
N ILE A 612 -20.52 -27.25 8.89
CA ILE A 612 -19.07 -27.20 8.92
C ILE A 612 -18.60 -25.85 8.35
N VAL A 613 -17.57 -25.26 8.96
CA VAL A 613 -16.79 -24.17 8.36
C VAL A 613 -15.42 -24.69 7.95
N ALA A 614 -15.08 -24.58 6.68
CA ALA A 614 -13.76 -24.92 6.15
C ALA A 614 -13.01 -23.65 5.72
N PHE A 615 -11.67 -23.71 5.78
CA PHE A 615 -10.84 -22.54 5.46
C PHE A 615 -9.68 -22.85 4.50
N GLY A 616 -9.44 -21.90 3.60
CA GLY A 616 -8.15 -21.64 2.97
C GLY A 616 -7.53 -20.37 3.55
N GLY A 617 -6.24 -20.16 3.34
CA GLY A 617 -5.50 -19.04 3.91
C GLY A 617 -4.91 -19.34 5.30
N ASP A 618 -4.67 -18.31 6.10
CA ASP A 618 -3.85 -18.41 7.32
C ASP A 618 -4.48 -19.25 8.44
N HIS A 619 -3.69 -20.16 9.02
CA HIS A 619 -4.16 -21.07 10.05
C HIS A 619 -4.37 -20.38 11.41
N ALA A 620 -3.53 -19.41 11.79
CA ALA A 620 -3.66 -18.72 13.07
C ALA A 620 -4.90 -17.82 13.09
N ASP A 621 -5.14 -17.12 11.97
CA ASP A 621 -6.35 -16.33 11.76
C ASP A 621 -7.63 -17.19 11.88
N PHE A 622 -7.59 -18.42 11.36
CA PHE A 622 -8.71 -19.33 11.50
C PHE A 622 -8.89 -19.83 12.94
N GLN A 623 -7.81 -20.13 13.66
CA GLN A 623 -7.90 -20.50 15.09
C GLN A 623 -8.53 -19.37 15.92
N TRP A 624 -8.20 -18.12 15.60
CA TRP A 624 -8.86 -16.97 16.20
C TRP A 624 -10.35 -16.93 15.84
N LEU A 625 -10.70 -17.12 14.56
CA LEU A 625 -12.10 -17.18 14.11
C LEU A 625 -12.90 -18.30 14.78
N GLN A 626 -12.29 -19.47 15.05
CA GLN A 626 -12.95 -20.56 15.77
C GLN A 626 -13.46 -20.08 17.13
N ASN A 627 -12.64 -19.36 17.90
CA ASN A 627 -13.06 -18.79 19.18
C ASN A 627 -14.23 -17.79 19.04
N ILE A 628 -14.26 -17.02 17.95
CA ILE A 628 -15.36 -16.07 17.68
C ILE A 628 -16.64 -16.82 17.31
N ILE A 629 -16.53 -17.86 16.48
CA ILE A 629 -17.66 -18.70 16.08
C ILE A 629 -18.25 -19.40 17.31
N GLU A 630 -17.42 -19.94 18.21
CA GLU A 630 -17.87 -20.57 19.46
C GLU A 630 -18.67 -19.60 20.34
N ARG A 631 -18.19 -18.37 20.51
CA ARG A 631 -18.93 -17.33 21.24
C ARG A 631 -20.28 -17.03 20.59
N GLN A 632 -20.32 -16.99 19.25
CA GLN A 632 -21.56 -16.76 18.52
C GLN A 632 -22.55 -17.92 18.69
N VAL A 633 -22.08 -19.17 18.68
CA VAL A 633 -22.91 -20.35 18.96
C VAL A 633 -23.47 -20.29 20.38
N LEU A 634 -22.64 -19.97 21.37
CA LEU A 634 -23.07 -19.83 22.76
C LEU A 634 -24.13 -18.74 22.92
N ALA A 635 -23.95 -17.58 22.30
CA ALA A 635 -24.91 -16.48 22.36
C ALA A 635 -26.29 -16.87 21.80
N TRP A 636 -26.34 -17.67 20.73
CA TRP A 636 -27.60 -18.18 20.17
C TRP A 636 -28.25 -19.22 21.08
N LYS A 637 -27.46 -20.12 21.66
CA LYS A 637 -27.96 -21.08 22.64
C LYS A 637 -28.57 -20.41 23.88
N MET A 638 -28.02 -19.28 24.31
CA MET A 638 -28.57 -18.51 25.43
C MET A 638 -29.97 -17.95 25.16
N ILE A 639 -30.34 -17.71 23.89
CA ILE A 639 -31.69 -17.30 23.49
C ILE A 639 -32.57 -18.49 23.06
N GLY A 640 -32.10 -19.73 23.27
CA GLY A 640 -32.85 -20.95 22.98
C GLY A 640 -32.95 -21.30 21.49
N GLN A 641 -32.05 -20.78 20.65
CA GLN A 641 -32.02 -21.06 19.21
C GLN A 641 -30.66 -21.61 18.81
N ASP A 642 -30.63 -22.47 17.79
CA ASP A 642 -29.37 -22.88 17.17
C ASP A 642 -28.97 -21.90 16.06
N LEU A 643 -27.67 -21.66 15.93
CA LEU A 643 -27.12 -20.79 14.88
C LEU A 643 -27.27 -21.48 13.51
N SER A 644 -27.97 -20.84 12.56
CA SER A 644 -28.13 -21.37 11.20
C SER A 644 -26.91 -21.07 10.30
N PRO A 645 -26.66 -21.88 9.26
CA PRO A 645 -25.59 -21.62 8.27
C PRO A 645 -25.67 -20.22 7.65
N LYS A 646 -26.86 -19.76 7.27
CA LYS A 646 -27.08 -18.45 6.66
C LYS A 646 -26.84 -17.31 7.65
N ALA A 647 -27.23 -17.49 8.91
CA ALA A 647 -26.94 -16.52 9.98
C ALA A 647 -25.44 -16.40 10.23
N LEU A 648 -24.72 -17.52 10.33
CA LEU A 648 -23.27 -17.53 10.50
C LEU A 648 -22.55 -16.91 9.28
N HIS A 649 -22.96 -17.26 8.07
CA HIS A 649 -22.41 -16.69 6.84
C HIS A 649 -22.57 -15.16 6.78
N GLY A 650 -23.75 -14.64 7.14
CA GLY A 650 -24.00 -13.20 7.22
C GLY A 650 -23.17 -12.49 8.30
N TYR A 651 -23.03 -13.11 9.48
CA TYR A 651 -22.20 -12.61 10.56
C TYR A 651 -20.71 -12.53 10.15
N LEU A 652 -20.15 -13.63 9.65
CA LEU A 652 -18.76 -13.71 9.22
C LEU A 652 -18.47 -12.76 8.06
N THR A 653 -19.41 -12.59 7.12
CA THR A 653 -19.30 -11.60 6.03
C THR A 653 -19.13 -10.20 6.60
N SER A 654 -19.99 -9.82 7.56
CA SER A 654 -19.95 -8.51 8.19
C SER A 654 -18.65 -8.30 8.99
N LEU A 655 -18.22 -9.31 9.75
CA LEU A 655 -16.98 -9.30 10.53
C LEU A 655 -15.75 -9.12 9.63
N MET A 656 -15.60 -9.97 8.61
CA MET A 656 -14.47 -9.91 7.68
C MET A 656 -14.45 -8.59 6.91
N TYR A 657 -15.62 -8.11 6.47
CA TYR A 657 -15.72 -6.82 5.79
C TYR A 657 -15.35 -5.63 6.70
N ALA A 658 -15.82 -5.63 7.96
CA ALA A 658 -15.51 -4.59 8.93
C ALA A 658 -14.01 -4.55 9.26
N ARG A 659 -13.41 -5.72 9.50
CA ARG A 659 -11.97 -5.86 9.77
C ARG A 659 -11.10 -5.44 8.59
N ARG A 660 -11.48 -5.81 7.37
CA ARG A 660 -10.84 -5.30 6.14
C ARG A 660 -10.93 -3.79 6.03
N THR A 661 -12.10 -3.20 6.31
CA THR A 661 -12.32 -1.75 6.24
C THR A 661 -11.44 -0.99 7.25
N ARG A 662 -11.11 -1.64 8.39
CA ARG A 662 -10.18 -1.13 9.41
C ARG A 662 -8.71 -1.49 9.14
N MET A 663 -8.37 -1.95 7.93
CA MET A 663 -7.00 -2.35 7.54
C MET A 663 -6.38 -3.43 8.44
N ASN A 664 -7.21 -4.28 9.04
CA ASN A 664 -6.83 -5.43 9.87
C ASN A 664 -7.51 -6.70 9.33
N PRO A 665 -7.21 -7.10 8.08
CA PRO A 665 -7.93 -8.18 7.42
C PRO A 665 -7.63 -9.53 8.08
N ILE A 666 -8.60 -10.42 8.02
CA ILE A 666 -8.41 -11.83 8.32
C ILE A 666 -8.06 -12.50 6.99
N TRP A 667 -6.90 -13.15 6.91
CA TRP A 667 -6.36 -13.73 5.68
C TRP A 667 -6.90 -15.13 5.40
N ASN A 668 -8.22 -15.30 5.51
CA ASN A 668 -8.91 -16.55 5.19
C ASN A 668 -9.85 -16.42 4.00
N THR A 669 -10.03 -17.53 3.28
CA THR A 669 -11.24 -17.76 2.48
C THR A 669 -12.05 -18.82 3.20
N LEU A 670 -13.28 -18.48 3.59
CA LEU A 670 -14.15 -19.34 4.39
C LEU A 670 -15.25 -19.93 3.51
N ILE A 671 -15.54 -21.20 3.74
CA ILE A 671 -16.70 -21.91 3.18
C ILE A 671 -17.55 -22.39 4.35
N VAL A 672 -18.76 -21.85 4.44
CA VAL A 672 -19.80 -22.30 5.36
C VAL A 672 -20.66 -23.31 4.61
N ALA A 673 -20.57 -24.58 4.98
CA ALA A 673 -21.34 -25.67 4.39
C ALA A 673 -22.30 -26.22 5.43
N GLY A 674 -23.59 -26.28 5.12
CA GLY A 674 -24.57 -26.76 6.07
C GLY A 674 -25.95 -27.02 5.50
N ILE A 675 -26.90 -27.26 6.38
CA ILE A 675 -28.33 -27.42 6.08
C ILE A 675 -29.07 -26.21 6.66
N GLU A 676 -29.74 -25.45 5.80
CA GLU A 676 -30.59 -24.34 6.19
C GLU A 676 -32.04 -24.82 6.27
N ASP A 677 -32.62 -24.74 7.47
CA ASP A 677 -34.04 -24.98 7.69
C ASP A 677 -34.81 -23.71 7.39
N GLU A 678 -35.57 -23.70 6.29
CA GLU A 678 -36.45 -22.59 5.94
C GLU A 678 -37.92 -23.00 6.11
N GLU A 679 -38.70 -22.18 6.81
CA GLU A 679 -40.15 -22.33 6.88
C GLU A 679 -40.79 -21.61 5.68
N LYS A 680 -41.29 -22.39 4.71
CA LYS A 680 -42.00 -21.88 3.52
C LYS A 680 -43.39 -22.48 3.47
N ASN A 681 -44.43 -21.63 3.45
CA ASN A 681 -45.84 -22.04 3.38
C ASN A 681 -46.26 -23.02 4.50
N ASN A 682 -45.85 -22.78 5.76
CA ASN A 682 -46.08 -23.66 6.92
C ASN A 682 -45.53 -25.10 6.73
N LYS A 683 -44.51 -25.26 5.89
CA LYS A 683 -43.73 -26.48 5.78
C LYS A 683 -42.27 -26.16 6.06
N GLU A 684 -41.69 -26.87 7.01
CA GLU A 684 -40.25 -26.87 7.24
C GLU A 684 -39.56 -27.59 6.09
N THR A 685 -38.65 -26.90 5.42
CA THR A 685 -37.84 -27.45 4.33
C THR A 685 -36.37 -27.26 4.64
N SER A 686 -35.66 -28.37 4.81
CA SER A 686 -34.21 -28.40 5.00
C SER A 686 -33.52 -28.38 3.65
N THR A 687 -32.68 -27.37 3.41
CA THR A 687 -32.02 -27.16 2.12
C THR A 687 -30.50 -27.09 2.26
N PRO A 688 -29.73 -27.75 1.38
CA PRO A 688 -28.27 -27.61 1.38
C PRO A 688 -27.82 -26.17 1.13
N PHE A 689 -26.80 -25.74 1.88
CA PHE A 689 -26.28 -24.38 1.86
C PHE A 689 -24.76 -24.37 1.72
N ILE A 690 -24.24 -23.61 0.74
CA ILE A 690 -22.83 -23.25 0.66
C ILE A 690 -22.71 -21.73 0.55
N GLY A 691 -22.14 -21.12 1.58
CA GLY A 691 -21.78 -19.71 1.62
C GLY A 691 -20.26 -19.55 1.55
N VAL A 692 -19.79 -18.76 0.58
CA VAL A 692 -18.36 -18.47 0.40
C VAL A 692 -18.09 -17.04 0.88
N ILE A 693 -16.98 -16.85 1.56
CA ILE A 693 -16.46 -15.53 1.97
C ILE A 693 -14.99 -15.48 1.60
N THR A 694 -14.63 -14.63 0.64
CA THR A 694 -13.25 -14.46 0.20
C THR A 694 -12.46 -13.55 1.15
N GLN A 695 -11.13 -13.67 1.16
CA GLN A 695 -10.23 -12.76 1.88
C GLN A 695 -10.44 -11.26 1.53
N LYS A 696 -11.05 -10.96 0.38
CA LYS A 696 -11.37 -9.57 -0.04
C LYS A 696 -12.70 -9.07 0.53
N GLY A 697 -13.42 -9.88 1.31
CA GLY A 697 -14.73 -9.57 1.85
C GLY A 697 -15.87 -9.70 0.84
N VAL A 698 -15.63 -10.31 -0.32
CA VAL A 698 -16.69 -10.70 -1.27
C VAL A 698 -17.34 -11.97 -0.74
N ALA A 699 -18.66 -11.95 -0.56
CA ALA A 699 -19.44 -13.08 -0.11
C ALA A 699 -20.54 -13.42 -1.12
N TYR A 700 -20.73 -14.72 -1.38
CA TYR A 700 -21.74 -15.22 -2.31
C TYR A 700 -22.18 -16.64 -1.92
N GLN A 701 -23.29 -17.09 -2.48
CA GLN A 701 -23.81 -18.45 -2.32
C GLN A 701 -23.70 -19.20 -3.64
N THR A 702 -23.44 -20.50 -3.58
CA THR A 702 -23.26 -21.35 -4.76
C THR A 702 -23.64 -22.80 -4.47
N LYS A 703 -23.79 -23.64 -5.49
CA LYS A 703 -24.02 -25.09 -5.33
C LYS A 703 -22.72 -25.89 -5.28
N HIS A 704 -21.63 -25.30 -5.75
CA HIS A 704 -20.30 -25.88 -5.72
C HIS A 704 -19.24 -24.78 -5.68
N VAL A 705 -18.08 -25.08 -5.10
CA VAL A 705 -16.94 -24.16 -5.02
C VAL A 705 -15.64 -24.93 -4.89
N ALA A 706 -14.60 -24.49 -5.59
CA ALA A 706 -13.21 -24.77 -5.26
C ALA A 706 -12.46 -23.44 -5.01
N THR A 707 -11.50 -23.46 -4.08
CA THR A 707 -10.68 -22.30 -3.68
C THR A 707 -9.20 -22.56 -3.91
N GLY A 708 -8.36 -21.52 -3.84
CA GLY A 708 -6.92 -21.67 -4.09
C GLY A 708 -6.60 -22.02 -5.54
N ILE A 709 -5.59 -22.86 -5.77
CA ILE A 709 -5.24 -23.33 -7.12
C ILE A 709 -6.31 -24.26 -7.71
N ALA A 710 -7.04 -24.99 -6.85
CA ALA A 710 -8.19 -25.79 -7.26
C ALA A 710 -9.28 -24.94 -7.93
N ALA A 711 -9.44 -23.67 -7.53
CA ALA A 711 -10.39 -22.78 -8.19
C ALA A 711 -10.06 -22.54 -9.68
N MET A 712 -8.77 -22.50 -10.03
CA MET A 712 -8.31 -22.20 -11.39
C MET A 712 -8.42 -23.40 -12.33
N LEU A 713 -8.30 -24.60 -11.79
CA LEU A 713 -8.16 -25.83 -12.57
C LEU A 713 -9.40 -26.74 -12.48
N LEU A 714 -10.17 -26.66 -11.38
CA LEU A 714 -11.14 -27.69 -11.00
C LEU A 714 -12.57 -27.19 -10.94
N ASN A 715 -12.80 -25.87 -10.88
CA ASN A 715 -14.16 -25.32 -10.92
C ASN A 715 -14.91 -25.78 -12.18
N GLN A 716 -14.25 -25.75 -13.35
CA GLN A 716 -14.86 -26.21 -14.61
C GLN A 716 -15.17 -27.71 -14.57
N CYS A 717 -14.28 -28.54 -14.01
CA CYS A 717 -14.51 -29.99 -13.91
C CYS A 717 -15.68 -30.32 -13.00
N VAL A 718 -15.77 -29.66 -11.85
CA VAL A 718 -16.90 -29.80 -10.91
C VAL A 718 -18.19 -29.28 -11.56
N GLU A 719 -18.12 -28.17 -12.29
CA GLU A 719 -19.26 -27.58 -12.98
C GLU A 719 -19.74 -28.42 -14.16
N ASP A 720 -18.85 -29.03 -14.95
CA ASP A 720 -19.20 -29.87 -16.10
C ASP A 720 -19.91 -31.15 -15.67
N GLU A 721 -19.41 -31.82 -14.62
CA GLU A 721 -20.06 -33.01 -14.05
C GLU A 721 -21.41 -32.63 -13.41
N TRP A 722 -21.49 -31.48 -12.73
CA TRP A 722 -22.74 -30.93 -12.21
C TRP A 722 -23.76 -30.65 -13.34
N ARG A 723 -23.33 -29.98 -14.42
CA ARG A 723 -24.17 -29.62 -15.57
C ARG A 723 -24.70 -30.84 -16.32
N LYS A 724 -23.93 -31.93 -16.42
CA LYS A 724 -24.36 -33.18 -17.07
C LYS A 724 -25.51 -33.87 -16.33
N LYS A 725 -25.53 -33.79 -14.99
CA LYS A 725 -26.43 -34.57 -14.12
C LYS A 725 -27.58 -33.75 -13.53
N GLY A 726 -27.47 -32.42 -13.50
CA GLY A 726 -28.50 -31.49 -13.02
C GLY A 726 -28.49 -31.29 -11.50
N ASP A 727 -29.54 -30.64 -10.99
CA ASP A 727 -29.66 -30.15 -9.59
C ASP A 727 -29.82 -31.24 -8.50
N LYS A 728 -29.63 -32.52 -8.83
CA LYS A 728 -29.90 -33.66 -7.94
C LYS A 728 -28.77 -34.69 -7.98
N LEU A 729 -27.55 -34.31 -7.62
CA LEU A 729 -26.52 -35.31 -7.35
C LEU A 729 -26.92 -36.16 -6.14
N THR A 730 -26.65 -37.46 -6.21
CA THR A 730 -26.65 -38.33 -5.02
C THR A 730 -25.37 -38.14 -4.22
N ARG A 731 -25.35 -38.57 -2.95
CA ARG A 731 -24.14 -38.50 -2.10
C ARG A 731 -22.93 -39.17 -2.73
N ALA A 732 -23.09 -40.40 -3.25
CA ALA A 732 -22.01 -41.15 -3.86
C ALA A 732 -21.44 -40.45 -5.11
N GLU A 733 -22.28 -39.76 -5.87
CA GLU A 733 -21.85 -38.99 -7.04
C GLU A 733 -21.11 -37.71 -6.63
N ALA A 734 -21.58 -37.00 -5.61
CA ALA A 734 -20.87 -35.83 -5.07
C ALA A 734 -19.48 -36.22 -4.52
N GLU A 735 -19.39 -37.33 -3.79
CA GLU A 735 -18.11 -37.88 -3.32
C GLU A 735 -17.18 -38.25 -4.48
N ALA A 736 -17.71 -38.82 -5.59
CA ALA A 736 -16.92 -39.14 -6.78
C ALA A 736 -16.40 -37.89 -7.51
N VAL A 737 -17.22 -36.84 -7.64
CA VAL A 737 -16.82 -35.57 -8.25
C VAL A 737 -15.71 -34.92 -7.43
N VAL A 738 -15.85 -34.90 -6.10
CA VAL A 738 -14.83 -34.32 -5.25
C VAL A 738 -13.56 -35.16 -5.28
N ARG A 739 -13.64 -36.50 -5.22
CA ARG A 739 -12.46 -37.39 -5.34
C ARG A 739 -11.65 -37.12 -6.61
N LYS A 740 -12.31 -36.99 -7.76
CA LYS A 740 -11.64 -36.64 -9.02
C LYS A 740 -10.95 -35.28 -8.95
N ALA A 741 -11.57 -34.31 -8.27
CA ALA A 741 -10.95 -33.00 -8.05
C ALA A 741 -9.73 -33.09 -7.11
N LEU A 742 -9.74 -33.98 -6.11
CA LEU A 742 -8.56 -34.22 -5.24
C LEU A 742 -7.39 -34.81 -6.03
N GLU A 743 -7.64 -35.81 -6.86
CA GLU A 743 -6.62 -36.43 -7.73
C GLU A 743 -5.94 -35.38 -8.60
N LEU A 744 -6.72 -34.50 -9.24
CA LEU A 744 -6.19 -33.41 -10.05
C LEU A 744 -5.42 -32.36 -9.23
N THR A 745 -5.80 -32.14 -7.97
CA THR A 745 -5.06 -31.25 -7.07
C THR A 745 -3.66 -31.80 -6.79
N ILE A 746 -3.51 -33.11 -6.61
CA ILE A 746 -2.19 -33.75 -6.40
C ILE A 746 -1.23 -33.48 -7.57
N TYR A 747 -1.73 -33.52 -8.82
CA TYR A 747 -0.87 -33.31 -9.99
C TYR A 747 -0.42 -31.86 -10.20
N HIS A 748 -1.15 -30.89 -9.66
CA HIS A 748 -0.95 -29.47 -9.99
C HIS A 748 -0.63 -28.56 -8.80
N ASP A 749 -1.01 -28.94 -7.58
CA ASP A 749 -0.71 -28.21 -6.35
C ASP A 749 0.51 -28.83 -5.65
N CYS A 750 1.71 -28.28 -5.90
CA CYS A 750 2.93 -28.74 -5.24
C CYS A 750 2.96 -28.54 -3.71
N THR A 751 1.89 -27.97 -3.13
CA THR A 751 1.75 -27.75 -1.69
C THR A 751 0.61 -28.54 -1.05
N ALA A 752 -0.19 -29.26 -1.84
CA ALA A 752 -1.21 -30.19 -1.34
C ALA A 752 -0.57 -31.51 -0.86
N ASP A 753 -1.21 -32.15 0.12
CA ASP A 753 -0.85 -33.50 0.55
C ASP A 753 -1.74 -34.55 -0.14
N ASN A 754 -1.32 -35.80 -0.10
CA ASN A 754 -2.14 -36.93 -0.59
C ASN A 754 -3.23 -37.33 0.41
N ASP A 755 -3.12 -36.85 1.66
CA ASP A 755 -4.07 -37.10 2.73
C ASP A 755 -5.10 -35.98 2.81
N PHE A 756 -6.35 -36.34 2.47
CA PHE A 756 -7.49 -35.43 2.49
C PHE A 756 -8.44 -35.77 3.62
N GLU A 757 -9.16 -34.76 4.08
CA GLU A 757 -10.25 -34.89 5.04
C GLU A 757 -11.57 -34.63 4.32
N VAL A 758 -12.49 -35.60 4.39
CA VAL A 758 -13.83 -35.49 3.84
C VAL A 758 -14.83 -35.29 4.98
N GLY A 759 -15.52 -34.16 4.93
CA GLY A 759 -16.66 -33.83 5.80
C GLY A 759 -17.96 -33.87 5.02
N VAL A 760 -19.01 -34.42 5.62
CA VAL A 760 -20.35 -34.47 5.04
C VAL A 760 -21.33 -33.83 6.02
N VAL A 761 -22.19 -32.96 5.50
CA VAL A 761 -23.30 -32.39 6.26
C VAL A 761 -24.60 -32.80 5.58
N ASP A 762 -25.34 -33.70 6.22
CA ASP A 762 -26.58 -34.27 5.69
C ASP A 762 -27.79 -33.79 6.51
N ALA A 763 -28.93 -33.59 5.87
CA ALA A 763 -30.16 -33.15 6.51
C ALA A 763 -30.72 -34.19 7.51
N GLU A 764 -30.49 -35.49 7.28
CA GLU A 764 -30.98 -36.57 8.14
C GLU A 764 -29.90 -37.05 9.13
N GLU A 765 -28.66 -37.22 8.64
CA GLU A 765 -27.55 -37.78 9.43
C GLU A 765 -26.75 -36.70 10.20
N GLY A 766 -26.97 -35.42 9.91
CA GLY A 766 -26.22 -34.30 10.47
C GLY A 766 -24.77 -34.24 9.98
N VAL A 767 -23.90 -33.57 10.75
CA VAL A 767 -22.47 -33.44 10.44
C VAL A 767 -21.68 -34.71 10.77
N MET A 768 -21.19 -35.38 9.73
CA MET A 768 -20.17 -36.43 9.77
C MET A 768 -18.80 -35.82 9.44
N GLN A 769 -17.97 -35.59 10.47
CA GLN A 769 -16.65 -34.99 10.28
C GLN A 769 -15.56 -36.06 10.19
N GLY A 770 -14.60 -35.86 9.28
CA GLY A 770 -13.26 -36.38 9.47
C GLY A 770 -12.95 -37.76 8.87
N LYS A 771 -13.62 -38.17 7.78
CA LYS A 771 -13.16 -39.36 7.05
C LYS A 771 -11.85 -39.01 6.34
N GLN A 772 -10.75 -39.60 6.80
CA GLN A 772 -9.45 -39.45 6.16
C GLN A 772 -9.39 -40.37 4.94
N GLU A 773 -9.03 -39.80 3.80
CA GLU A 773 -8.81 -40.54 2.57
C GLU A 773 -7.44 -40.18 2.01
N THR A 774 -6.61 -41.21 1.78
CA THR A 774 -5.35 -41.05 1.05
C THR A 774 -5.61 -41.33 -0.42
N VAL A 775 -5.31 -40.36 -1.26
CA VAL A 775 -5.42 -40.48 -2.72
C VAL A 775 -4.02 -40.65 -3.29
N ILE A 776 -3.75 -41.83 -3.87
CA ILE A 776 -2.49 -42.11 -4.56
C ILE A 776 -2.69 -41.68 -6.01
N GLY A 777 -2.08 -40.56 -6.41
CA GLY A 777 -2.08 -40.11 -7.79
C GLY A 777 -1.47 -41.15 -8.73
N ASP A 778 -2.07 -41.31 -9.90
CA ASP A 778 -1.55 -42.11 -11.01
C ASP A 778 -0.51 -41.31 -11.79
N TRP A 779 0.76 -41.51 -11.45
CA TRP A 779 1.88 -40.85 -12.10
C TRP A 779 2.27 -41.45 -13.46
N SER A 780 1.63 -42.55 -13.90
CA SER A 780 1.84 -43.07 -15.26
C SER A 780 1.43 -42.04 -16.34
N ILE A 781 0.57 -41.09 -15.99
CA ILE A 781 0.20 -39.95 -16.84
C ILE A 781 1.38 -39.02 -17.19
N ALA A 782 2.47 -39.05 -16.40
CA ALA A 782 3.68 -38.30 -16.73
C ALA A 782 4.35 -38.82 -18.01
N GLU A 783 4.20 -40.12 -18.33
CA GLU A 783 4.76 -40.74 -19.53
C GLU A 783 4.06 -40.30 -20.83
N THR A 784 2.86 -39.72 -20.73
CA THR A 784 2.11 -39.19 -21.90
C THR A 784 2.48 -37.73 -22.22
N ASN A 785 3.17 -37.04 -21.31
CA ASN A 785 3.59 -35.64 -21.43
C ASN A 785 5.10 -35.51 -21.73
N CYS A 786 5.61 -36.31 -22.66
CA CYS A 786 7.01 -36.30 -23.10
C CYS A 786 7.42 -35.05 -23.91
N GLN A 787 7.45 -33.88 -23.27
CA GLN A 787 8.27 -32.73 -23.66
C GLN A 787 8.98 -32.04 -22.48
N TYR A 788 9.03 -32.68 -21.31
CA TYR A 788 9.92 -32.28 -20.22
C TYR A 788 11.16 -33.20 -20.20
N GLU A 789 12.09 -32.97 -21.12
CA GLU A 789 13.52 -33.30 -20.93
C GLU A 789 14.24 -32.09 -20.34
#